data_AF-A0A2K5VMT6-F1
#
_entry.id   AF-A0A2K5VMT6-F1
#
_cell.length_a   1.000
_cell.length_b   1.000
_cell.length_c   1.000
_cell.angle_alpha   90.00
_cell.angle_beta   90.00
_cell.angle_gamma   90.00
#
_symmetry.space_group_name_H-M   'P 1'
#
loop_
_entity.id
_entity.type
_entity.pdbx_description
1 polymer ?
#
loop_
_entity_poly.entity_id
_entity_poly.type
_entity_poly.pdbx_seq_one_letter_code
_entity_poly.pdbx_strand_id
1 'polypeptide(L)'
;MLRTAGRDGLCRLSAYLEELEAVELKKFKLYLGTATELGEDKIPWGRMEMAGPLEMAQLLITHFGTEEAWRLALSTFERMNRKDLWERGQREDLVRDTPPGGPSSLGNQSTCLPEVSPITPRKDPQEAYRDYVRRKFRLMEDRNARLGECVNLSHRYTRLLLVKEHSNPMQAQQQLLDIGRGHTRTVGHQASPIKIETLFEPDEERPEPPRAVVMQGVAGIGKSMLAHKVMLDWADGKLFQGRFDYLFYINCREMNQSDTECSMQDLISSCWPEPSAPLQELVRVPERLLFIIDGFDELKPSFHDPQGPWCLCWAEKRPTELLLNSLIRKKLLPELSLLVTTRPTALEKLHRLLEHPRHVEILGFSEAERKEYFYKYFHDTEQAGQVFNYVRDNEPLFTMCFVPLVCWVVCTCLQQQLEGGGLLKQTSRTTTAVYMLYLLSLMQPKLRTARLQPPPNQIGLCSLAADGLWNQKILFEEQDLRKHGLDGADVSAFLNMNIFQKDINCERYYSFIHLSFQEFFAAMYYILDDGERGAGPDQDVIRLLTEYGFSERSFLALTIRFLFGLLNEETRSYLENSLCWKVSPHIKRELLQWIRSKAQSDGSTLQQGSLEFFSCLYEIQEEEFIQQALSHFQVIVVSNIASKMEHMVCSFCVKNCRSAQVLHLYGATYSADGEDRARCSAGAHTLLVQL
;
A
#
# COMPACT_ATOMS: atom_id res chain seq x y z
N MET A 1 16.70 9.12 -7.80
CA MET A 1 17.66 8.14 -8.35
C MET A 1 18.94 7.90 -7.52
N LEU A 2 19.18 8.53 -6.36
CA LEU A 2 20.13 7.94 -5.38
C LEU A 2 19.55 6.66 -4.75
N ARG A 3 18.21 6.58 -4.61
CA ARG A 3 17.51 5.34 -4.26
C ARG A 3 17.50 4.27 -5.36
N THR A 4 17.43 4.65 -6.63
CA THR A 4 17.58 3.67 -7.70
C THR A 4 19.00 3.16 -7.73
N ALA A 5 20.05 3.97 -7.58
CA ALA A 5 21.42 3.43 -7.52
C ALA A 5 21.66 2.42 -6.37
N GLY A 6 21.19 2.71 -5.15
CA GLY A 6 21.31 1.82 -3.99
C GLY A 6 20.42 0.57 -4.05
N ARG A 7 19.14 0.74 -4.45
CA ARG A 7 18.18 -0.37 -4.63
C ARG A 7 18.51 -1.22 -5.85
N ASP A 8 18.92 -0.61 -6.96
CA ASP A 8 19.42 -1.31 -8.13
C ASP A 8 20.67 -2.10 -7.78
N GLY A 9 21.58 -1.55 -6.96
CA GLY A 9 22.75 -2.26 -6.47
C GLY A 9 22.41 -3.48 -5.61
N LEU A 10 21.43 -3.36 -4.70
CA LEU A 10 20.92 -4.50 -3.91
C LEU A 10 20.23 -5.54 -4.78
N CYS A 11 19.32 -5.12 -5.67
CA CYS A 11 18.64 -6.02 -6.61
C CYS A 11 19.63 -6.72 -7.55
N ARG A 12 20.66 -6.00 -8.02
CA ARG A 12 21.73 -6.52 -8.88
C ARG A 12 22.56 -7.55 -8.14
N LEU A 13 23.05 -7.22 -6.95
CA LEU A 13 23.86 -8.15 -6.16
C LEU A 13 23.08 -9.40 -5.74
N SER A 14 21.82 -9.23 -5.29
CA SER A 14 20.94 -10.35 -4.96
C SER A 14 20.70 -11.27 -6.16
N ALA A 15 20.45 -10.70 -7.36
CA ALA A 15 20.23 -11.51 -8.56
C ALA A 15 21.45 -12.38 -8.91
N TYR A 16 22.66 -11.84 -8.77
CA TYR A 16 23.89 -12.59 -9.01
C TYR A 16 24.13 -13.69 -7.96
N LEU A 17 23.78 -13.44 -6.69
CA LEU A 17 23.89 -14.43 -5.63
C LEU A 17 22.82 -15.53 -5.72
N GLU A 18 21.64 -15.24 -6.28
CA GLU A 18 20.59 -16.22 -6.52
C GLU A 18 20.93 -17.20 -7.65
N GLU A 19 21.86 -16.83 -8.55
CA GLU A 19 22.40 -17.73 -9.58
C GLU A 19 23.46 -18.71 -9.06
N LEU A 20 23.80 -18.62 -7.77
CA LEU A 20 24.66 -19.60 -7.10
C LEU A 20 23.82 -20.77 -6.57
N GLU A 21 24.27 -21.99 -6.83
CA GLU A 21 23.70 -23.16 -6.14
C GLU A 21 23.98 -23.09 -4.63
N ALA A 22 23.22 -23.83 -3.80
CA ALA A 22 23.38 -23.79 -2.34
C ALA A 22 24.83 -24.09 -1.88
N VAL A 23 25.53 -24.99 -2.59
CA VAL A 23 26.94 -25.31 -2.33
C VAL A 23 27.87 -24.15 -2.74
N GLU A 24 27.58 -23.50 -3.85
CA GLU A 24 28.33 -22.35 -4.35
C GLU A 24 28.12 -21.12 -3.47
N LEU A 25 26.90 -20.87 -2.98
CA LEU A 25 26.61 -19.80 -2.02
C LEU A 25 27.34 -20.04 -0.69
N LYS A 26 27.43 -21.29 -0.22
CA LYS A 26 28.24 -21.64 0.95
C LYS A 26 29.73 -21.38 0.70
N LYS A 27 30.21 -21.69 -0.50
CA LYS A 27 31.57 -21.39 -0.95
C LYS A 27 31.81 -19.88 -1.00
N PHE A 28 30.88 -19.10 -1.56
CA PHE A 28 30.92 -17.63 -1.59
C PHE A 28 31.13 -17.02 -0.21
N LYS A 29 30.31 -17.44 0.76
CA LYS A 29 30.42 -17.02 2.16
C LYS A 29 31.78 -17.36 2.77
N LEU A 30 32.30 -18.56 2.49
CA LEU A 30 33.61 -19.00 2.98
C LEU A 30 34.73 -18.11 2.44
N TYR A 31 34.74 -17.81 1.15
CA TYR A 31 35.75 -16.93 0.54
C TYR A 31 35.71 -15.52 1.14
N LEU A 32 34.52 -14.96 1.38
CA LEU A 32 34.37 -13.68 2.06
C LEU A 32 34.91 -13.70 3.49
N GLY A 33 34.64 -14.76 4.27
CA GLY A 33 35.19 -14.90 5.64
C GLY A 33 36.71 -15.03 5.69
N THR A 34 37.31 -15.62 4.65
CA THR A 34 38.76 -15.83 4.54
C THR A 34 39.51 -14.69 3.82
N ALA A 35 38.81 -13.71 3.24
CA ALA A 35 39.45 -12.64 2.49
C ALA A 35 40.36 -11.79 3.41
N THR A 36 41.66 -11.78 3.11
CA THR A 36 42.69 -11.04 3.85
C THR A 36 42.62 -9.53 3.62
N GLU A 37 41.97 -9.10 2.53
CA GLU A 37 41.78 -7.70 2.13
C GLU A 37 40.78 -6.94 3.02
N LEU A 38 39.97 -7.65 3.81
CA LEU A 38 38.92 -7.06 4.66
C LEU A 38 39.41 -6.64 6.06
N GLY A 39 40.66 -6.91 6.44
CA GLY A 39 41.22 -6.46 7.73
C GLY A 39 40.36 -6.83 8.96
N GLU A 40 40.11 -5.85 9.84
CA GLU A 40 39.21 -5.95 11.02
C GLU A 40 37.71 -5.78 10.67
N ASP A 41 37.38 -5.37 9.44
CA ASP A 41 36.00 -5.08 8.97
C ASP A 41 35.28 -6.35 8.45
N LYS A 42 35.48 -7.50 9.09
CA LYS A 42 34.87 -8.77 8.67
C LYS A 42 33.45 -8.92 9.18
N ILE A 43 32.52 -9.26 8.28
CA ILE A 43 31.16 -9.65 8.66
C ILE A 43 31.24 -10.92 9.53
N PRO A 44 30.64 -10.95 10.73
CA PRO A 44 30.68 -12.13 11.60
C PRO A 44 30.09 -13.38 10.94
N TRP A 45 30.82 -14.50 10.99
CA TRP A 45 30.41 -15.76 10.35
C TRP A 45 28.99 -16.21 10.72
N GLY A 46 28.61 -16.08 12.00
CA GLY A 46 27.27 -16.45 12.47
C GLY A 46 26.12 -15.68 11.79
N ARG A 47 26.38 -14.49 11.23
CA ARG A 47 25.38 -13.75 10.43
C ARG A 47 25.35 -14.23 8.97
N MET A 48 26.49 -14.66 8.42
CA MET A 48 26.60 -15.13 7.04
C MET A 48 26.12 -16.57 6.87
N GLU A 49 26.35 -17.43 7.86
CA GLU A 49 26.07 -18.87 7.76
C GLU A 49 24.61 -19.16 7.40
N MET A 50 23.68 -18.50 8.10
CA MET A 50 22.23 -18.67 7.92
C MET A 50 21.62 -17.79 6.82
N ALA A 51 22.38 -16.85 6.25
CA ALA A 51 21.87 -15.88 5.28
C ALA A 51 21.63 -16.52 3.90
N GLY A 52 20.44 -16.36 3.32
CA GLY A 52 20.19 -16.70 1.92
C GLY A 52 20.88 -15.71 0.96
N PRO A 53 20.71 -15.85 -0.36
CA PRO A 53 21.27 -14.94 -1.36
C PRO A 53 20.93 -13.46 -1.12
N LEU A 54 19.67 -13.18 -0.76
CA LEU A 54 19.18 -11.84 -0.49
C LEU A 54 19.75 -11.29 0.82
N GLU A 55 19.70 -12.05 1.90
CA GLU A 55 20.26 -11.64 3.20
C GLU A 55 21.77 -11.43 3.09
N MET A 56 22.48 -12.21 2.27
CA MET A 56 23.90 -12.00 1.99
C MET A 56 24.16 -10.70 1.22
N ALA A 57 23.35 -10.38 0.19
CA ALA A 57 23.46 -9.11 -0.52
C ALA A 57 23.24 -7.92 0.41
N GLN A 58 22.24 -8.00 1.29
CA GLN A 58 21.95 -6.98 2.30
C GLN A 58 23.12 -6.82 3.27
N LEU A 59 23.62 -7.92 3.83
CA LEU A 59 24.76 -7.90 4.74
C LEU A 59 25.99 -7.23 4.10
N LEU A 60 26.29 -7.53 2.85
CA LEU A 60 27.41 -6.92 2.13
C LEU A 60 27.21 -5.42 1.92
N ILE A 61 26.04 -4.99 1.46
CA ILE A 61 25.77 -3.57 1.19
C ILE A 61 25.68 -2.76 2.48
N THR A 62 25.07 -3.30 3.53
CA THR A 62 24.98 -2.63 4.83
C THR A 62 26.37 -2.48 5.47
N HIS A 63 27.27 -3.43 5.26
CA HIS A 63 28.59 -3.41 5.90
C HIS A 63 29.66 -2.63 5.10
N PHE A 64 29.61 -2.68 3.77
CA PHE A 64 30.66 -2.11 2.90
C PHE A 64 30.16 -0.97 1.98
N GLY A 65 28.85 -0.74 1.89
CA GLY A 65 28.25 0.16 0.91
C GLY A 65 28.11 -0.49 -0.47
N THR A 66 27.24 0.07 -1.32
CA THR A 66 26.80 -0.56 -2.58
C THR A 66 27.93 -0.86 -3.57
N GLU A 67 28.83 0.09 -3.80
CA GLU A 67 29.92 -0.04 -4.79
C GLU A 67 31.00 -1.03 -4.32
N GLU A 68 31.40 -0.96 -3.06
CA GLU A 68 32.44 -1.84 -2.52
C GLU A 68 31.91 -3.26 -2.33
N ALA A 69 30.66 -3.42 -1.89
CA ALA A 69 29.98 -4.70 -1.85
C ALA A 69 29.92 -5.37 -3.25
N TRP A 70 29.68 -4.59 -4.29
CA TRP A 70 29.65 -5.09 -5.67
C TRP A 70 31.05 -5.55 -6.13
N ARG A 71 32.10 -4.76 -5.90
CA ARG A 71 33.49 -5.15 -6.23
C ARG A 71 33.94 -6.40 -5.46
N LEU A 72 33.64 -6.47 -4.17
CA LEU A 72 33.91 -7.63 -3.32
C LEU A 72 33.19 -8.88 -3.83
N ALA A 73 31.94 -8.73 -4.31
CA ALA A 73 31.21 -9.84 -4.90
C ALA A 73 31.84 -10.32 -6.21
N LEU A 74 32.22 -9.39 -7.11
CA LEU A 74 32.91 -9.74 -8.36
C LEU A 74 34.23 -10.46 -8.11
N SER A 75 35.09 -9.93 -7.23
CA SER A 75 36.37 -10.59 -6.90
C SER A 75 36.14 -11.96 -6.25
N THR A 76 35.06 -12.12 -5.49
CA THR A 76 34.68 -13.41 -4.92
C THR A 76 34.19 -14.39 -5.99
N PHE A 77 33.37 -13.95 -6.96
CA PHE A 77 32.94 -14.77 -8.10
C PHE A 77 34.12 -15.28 -8.93
N GLU A 78 35.12 -14.43 -9.17
CA GLU A 78 36.37 -14.81 -9.82
C GLU A 78 37.11 -15.90 -9.03
N ARG A 79 37.28 -15.70 -7.72
CA ARG A 79 37.97 -16.66 -6.82
C ARG A 79 37.27 -18.01 -6.72
N MET A 80 35.94 -18.04 -6.83
CA MET A 80 35.19 -19.30 -6.79
C MET A 80 35.10 -20.02 -8.14
N ASN A 81 35.68 -19.45 -9.21
CA ASN A 81 35.65 -19.93 -10.59
C ASN A 81 34.29 -19.76 -11.31
N ARG A 82 33.46 -18.79 -10.90
CA ARG A 82 32.25 -18.34 -11.62
C ARG A 82 32.58 -17.20 -12.58
N LYS A 83 33.38 -17.52 -13.60
CA LYS A 83 33.85 -16.54 -14.61
C LYS A 83 32.70 -15.93 -15.40
N ASP A 84 31.63 -16.69 -15.61
CA ASP A 84 30.39 -16.25 -16.24
C ASP A 84 29.78 -15.03 -15.54
N LEU A 85 29.72 -15.04 -14.21
CA LEU A 85 29.21 -13.93 -13.40
C LEU A 85 30.19 -12.76 -13.37
N TRP A 86 31.49 -13.02 -13.20
CA TRP A 86 32.49 -11.97 -13.16
C TRP A 86 32.58 -11.17 -14.47
N GLU A 87 32.65 -11.84 -15.63
CA GLU A 87 32.72 -11.18 -16.94
C GLU A 87 31.45 -10.40 -17.26
N ARG A 88 30.27 -10.95 -16.88
CA ARG A 88 28.99 -10.27 -17.05
C ARG A 88 28.90 -9.01 -16.20
N GLY A 89 29.35 -9.09 -14.95
CA GLY A 89 29.38 -7.95 -14.04
C GLY A 89 30.30 -6.83 -14.50
N GLN A 90 31.50 -7.15 -15.02
CA GLN A 90 32.43 -6.15 -15.55
C GLN A 90 31.89 -5.42 -16.79
N ARG A 91 31.19 -6.13 -17.69
CA ARG A 91 30.57 -5.49 -18.87
C ARG A 91 29.49 -4.49 -18.49
N GLU A 92 28.70 -4.81 -17.46
CA GLU A 92 27.65 -3.92 -16.95
C GLU A 92 28.23 -2.64 -16.31
N ASP A 93 29.45 -2.68 -15.75
CA ASP A 93 30.10 -1.48 -15.17
C ASP A 93 30.67 -0.54 -16.25
N LEU A 94 31.23 -1.08 -17.34
CA LEU A 94 31.77 -0.28 -18.46
C LEU A 94 30.73 0.57 -19.20
N VAL A 95 29.45 0.15 -19.19
CA VAL A 95 28.35 0.90 -19.82
C VAL A 95 27.95 2.14 -19.00
N ARG A 96 28.28 2.18 -17.70
CA ARG A 96 27.92 3.28 -16.79
C ARG A 96 28.86 4.48 -16.87
N ASP A 97 30.12 4.27 -17.25
CA ASP A 97 31.18 5.30 -17.24
C ASP A 97 31.31 6.12 -18.54
N THR A 98 30.41 5.93 -19.53
CA THR A 98 30.49 6.68 -20.79
C THR A 98 29.59 7.94 -20.75
N PRO A 99 30.14 9.17 -20.83
CA PRO A 99 29.33 10.39 -20.85
C PRO A 99 28.60 10.54 -22.20
N PRO A 100 27.34 11.01 -22.23
CA PRO A 100 26.66 11.31 -23.49
C PRO A 100 27.10 12.69 -23.99
N GLY A 101 28.07 12.71 -24.91
CA GLY A 101 28.38 13.89 -25.74
C GLY A 101 29.84 14.32 -25.75
N GLY A 102 30.53 14.04 -26.86
CA GLY A 102 31.84 14.61 -27.21
C GLY A 102 32.23 14.19 -28.64
N PRO A 103 32.69 15.12 -29.50
CA PRO A 103 32.57 14.98 -30.95
C PRO A 103 33.67 14.13 -31.59
N SER A 104 33.28 13.49 -32.68
CA SER A 104 34.13 12.85 -33.68
C SER A 104 35.25 13.77 -34.19
N SER A 105 36.50 13.29 -34.15
CA SER A 105 37.56 13.79 -35.03
C SER A 105 38.40 12.62 -35.54
N LEU A 106 38.58 12.60 -36.86
CA LEU A 106 39.34 11.62 -37.63
C LEU A 106 40.84 11.69 -37.31
N GLY A 107 41.49 10.52 -37.37
CA GLY A 107 42.94 10.39 -37.51
C GLY A 107 43.35 8.95 -37.84
N ASN A 108 43.55 8.65 -39.12
CA ASN A 108 44.07 7.39 -39.65
C ASN A 108 45.45 7.03 -39.06
N GLN A 109 45.67 5.75 -38.72
CA GLN A 109 46.77 4.95 -39.30
C GLN A 109 46.64 3.45 -39.00
N SER A 110 46.99 2.69 -40.03
CA SER A 110 46.86 1.24 -40.24
C SER A 110 47.88 0.41 -39.46
N THR A 111 47.48 -0.75 -38.93
CA THR A 111 48.27 -2.00 -38.94
C THR A 111 47.38 -3.23 -38.61
N CYS A 112 47.43 -4.25 -39.47
CA CYS A 112 46.70 -5.53 -39.42
C CYS A 112 47.15 -6.43 -38.25
N LEU A 113 46.28 -7.16 -37.52
CA LEU A 113 45.78 -8.54 -37.71
C LEU A 113 45.18 -9.02 -36.35
N PRO A 114 44.45 -10.15 -36.21
CA PRO A 114 43.53 -10.86 -37.13
C PRO A 114 42.11 -11.03 -36.52
N GLU A 115 41.21 -11.60 -37.31
CA GLU A 115 39.85 -12.02 -36.97
C GLU A 115 39.75 -12.80 -35.64
N VAL A 116 38.86 -12.34 -34.76
CA VAL A 116 38.12 -13.21 -33.83
C VAL A 116 36.66 -12.76 -33.83
N SER A 117 35.81 -13.56 -34.47
CA SER A 117 34.37 -13.63 -34.21
C SER A 117 34.13 -14.92 -33.39
N PRO A 118 33.05 -15.02 -32.58
CA PRO A 118 31.76 -14.38 -32.81
C PRO A 118 31.20 -13.59 -31.62
N ILE A 119 30.64 -12.44 -31.98
CA ILE A 119 29.34 -11.91 -31.55
C ILE A 119 28.63 -12.85 -30.57
N THR A 120 28.66 -12.51 -29.28
CA THR A 120 27.62 -12.96 -28.36
C THR A 120 26.29 -12.42 -28.90
N PRO A 121 25.22 -13.22 -29.00
CA PRO A 121 23.95 -12.73 -29.48
C PRO A 121 23.53 -11.60 -28.54
N ARG A 122 23.30 -10.40 -29.11
CA ARG A 122 22.62 -9.32 -28.37
C ARG A 122 21.36 -9.94 -27.78
N LYS A 123 21.23 -9.93 -26.45
CA LYS A 123 20.00 -10.37 -25.78
C LYS A 123 18.84 -9.65 -26.46
N ASP A 124 17.76 -10.39 -26.72
CA ASP A 124 16.50 -9.82 -27.22
C ASP A 124 16.13 -8.60 -26.34
N PRO A 125 15.91 -7.40 -26.93
CA PRO A 125 15.52 -6.21 -26.17
C PRO A 125 14.32 -6.44 -25.24
N GLN A 126 13.40 -7.33 -25.63
CA GLN A 126 12.27 -7.72 -24.79
C GLN A 126 12.71 -8.50 -23.55
N GLU A 127 13.63 -9.45 -23.69
CA GLU A 127 14.14 -10.24 -22.57
C GLU A 127 15.03 -9.40 -21.64
N ALA A 128 15.82 -8.48 -22.19
CA ALA A 128 16.58 -7.51 -21.40
C ALA A 128 15.67 -6.61 -20.56
N TYR A 129 14.54 -6.18 -21.11
CA TYR A 129 13.54 -5.42 -20.37
C TYR A 129 12.85 -6.25 -19.29
N ARG A 130 12.49 -7.51 -19.59
CA ARG A 130 11.93 -8.44 -18.59
C ARG A 130 12.93 -8.70 -17.45
N ASP A 131 14.22 -8.86 -17.74
CA ASP A 131 15.30 -8.96 -16.75
C ASP A 131 15.32 -7.74 -15.82
N TYR A 132 15.14 -6.53 -16.36
CA TYR A 132 15.03 -5.30 -15.57
C TYR A 132 13.78 -5.26 -14.70
N VAL A 133 12.61 -5.57 -15.27
CA VAL A 133 11.35 -5.59 -14.52
C VAL A 133 11.42 -6.61 -13.38
N ARG A 134 11.98 -7.81 -13.63
CA ARG A 134 12.27 -8.80 -12.58
C ARG A 134 13.13 -8.19 -11.49
N ARG A 135 14.26 -7.56 -11.80
CA ARG A 135 15.13 -6.91 -10.79
C ARG A 135 14.41 -5.81 -10.01
N LYS A 136 13.64 -4.95 -10.68
CA LYS A 136 12.96 -3.80 -10.06
C LYS A 136 11.84 -4.20 -9.11
N PHE A 137 11.03 -5.20 -9.49
CA PHE A 137 9.81 -5.59 -8.75
C PHE A 137 9.95 -6.87 -7.92
N ARG A 138 11.07 -7.61 -8.01
CA ARG A 138 11.33 -8.81 -7.19
C ARG A 138 11.44 -8.49 -5.70
N LEU A 139 12.09 -7.38 -5.36
CA LEU A 139 12.29 -6.97 -3.99
C LEU A 139 11.28 -5.89 -3.58
N MET A 140 10.62 -6.14 -2.46
CA MET A 140 9.79 -5.16 -1.76
C MET A 140 10.43 -4.85 -0.39
N GLU A 141 10.29 -3.61 0.05
CA GLU A 141 10.59 -3.25 1.44
C GLU A 141 9.34 -3.58 2.27
N ASP A 142 9.50 -4.34 3.36
CA ASP A 142 8.44 -4.40 4.37
C ASP A 142 8.23 -2.98 4.91
N ARG A 143 7.00 -2.65 5.29
CA ARG A 143 6.66 -1.26 5.66
C ARG A 143 7.41 -0.72 6.89
N ASN A 144 8.04 -1.60 7.66
CA ASN A 144 8.92 -1.30 8.82
C ASN A 144 10.39 -1.66 8.57
N ALA A 145 10.75 -1.91 7.31
CA ALA A 145 12.11 -2.24 6.93
C ALA A 145 13.07 -1.10 7.34
N ARG A 146 14.15 -1.46 8.03
CA ARG A 146 15.28 -0.55 8.20
C ARG A 146 16.00 -0.36 6.88
N LEU A 147 16.83 0.68 6.79
CA LEU A 147 17.67 0.95 5.62
C LEU A 147 18.42 -0.33 5.18
N GLY A 148 18.07 -0.85 3.99
CA GLY A 148 18.66 -2.05 3.39
C GLY A 148 17.89 -3.35 3.60
N GLU A 149 16.85 -3.38 4.43
CA GLU A 149 16.01 -4.57 4.62
C GLU A 149 14.98 -4.67 3.48
N CYS A 150 15.02 -5.78 2.73
CA CYS A 150 14.07 -6.10 1.66
C CYS A 150 13.66 -7.57 1.76
N VAL A 151 12.48 -7.88 1.25
CA VAL A 151 11.96 -9.24 1.17
C VAL A 151 11.52 -9.54 -0.25
N ASN A 152 11.60 -10.81 -0.65
CA ASN A 152 11.14 -11.23 -1.96
C ASN A 152 9.61 -11.13 -2.04
N LEU A 153 9.10 -10.38 -3.02
CA LEU A 153 7.67 -10.15 -3.21
C LEU A 153 6.91 -11.47 -3.34
N SER A 154 7.46 -12.46 -4.04
CA SER A 154 6.81 -13.77 -4.25
C SER A 154 6.66 -14.58 -2.96
N HIS A 155 7.55 -14.38 -1.96
CA HIS A 155 7.45 -15.08 -0.68
C HIS A 155 6.37 -14.47 0.23
N ARG A 156 6.09 -13.17 0.08
CA ARG A 156 5.15 -12.41 0.92
C ARG A 156 3.78 -12.24 0.29
N TYR A 157 3.71 -12.19 -1.04
CA TYR A 157 2.49 -11.98 -1.77
C TYR A 157 1.52 -13.14 -1.54
N THR A 158 0.29 -12.78 -1.19
CA THR A 158 -0.84 -13.71 -1.08
C THR A 158 -1.92 -13.21 -2.03
N ARG A 159 -2.58 -14.14 -2.74
CA ARG A 159 -3.56 -13.81 -3.77
C ARG A 159 -4.72 -13.00 -3.18
N LEU A 160 -5.22 -12.04 -3.96
CA LEU A 160 -6.40 -11.25 -3.60
C LEU A 160 -7.63 -11.76 -4.34
N LEU A 161 -8.79 -11.68 -3.68
CA LEU A 161 -10.08 -11.95 -4.31
C LEU A 161 -10.51 -10.75 -5.16
N LEU A 162 -10.83 -11.03 -6.43
CA LEU A 162 -11.25 -10.02 -7.41
C LEU A 162 -12.63 -10.36 -7.95
N VAL A 163 -13.48 -9.36 -8.09
CA VAL A 163 -14.83 -9.51 -8.67
C VAL A 163 -15.06 -8.48 -9.76
N LYS A 164 -15.80 -8.85 -10.81
CA LYS A 164 -16.34 -7.86 -11.74
C LYS A 164 -17.43 -7.09 -11.01
N GLU A 165 -17.40 -5.78 -11.14
CA GLU A 165 -18.37 -4.92 -10.47
C GLU A 165 -19.78 -5.24 -10.96
N HIS A 166 -20.60 -5.78 -10.04
CA HIS A 166 -22.07 -5.73 -10.03
C HIS A 166 -22.51 -5.74 -8.55
N SER A 167 -22.76 -4.55 -7.98
CA SER A 167 -23.20 -4.31 -6.59
C SER A 167 -22.15 -4.42 -5.47
N ASN A 168 -22.52 -3.95 -4.27
CA ASN A 168 -21.71 -3.62 -3.07
C ASN A 168 -20.53 -4.60 -2.75
N PRO A 169 -19.28 -4.11 -2.55
CA PRO A 169 -18.07 -4.89 -2.23
C PRO A 169 -18.22 -5.92 -1.11
N MET A 170 -18.79 -5.48 0.02
CA MET A 170 -18.87 -6.33 1.21
C MET A 170 -19.86 -7.47 1.02
N GLN A 171 -20.92 -7.20 0.25
CA GLN A 171 -21.92 -8.18 -0.15
C GLN A 171 -21.34 -9.20 -1.13
N ALA A 172 -20.53 -8.75 -2.10
CA ALA A 172 -19.82 -9.62 -3.04
C ALA A 172 -18.83 -10.56 -2.34
N GLN A 173 -18.08 -10.06 -1.36
CA GLN A 173 -17.13 -10.86 -0.59
C GLN A 173 -17.83 -11.97 0.20
N GLN A 174 -18.93 -11.64 0.88
CA GLN A 174 -19.65 -12.61 1.69
C GLN A 174 -20.35 -13.68 0.85
N GLN A 175 -20.98 -13.28 -0.26
CA GLN A 175 -21.65 -14.23 -1.16
C GLN A 175 -20.67 -15.22 -1.78
N LEU A 176 -19.43 -14.81 -2.09
CA LEU A 176 -18.39 -15.70 -2.58
C LEU A 176 -17.85 -16.65 -1.51
N LEU A 177 -17.78 -16.20 -0.24
CA LEU A 177 -17.48 -17.07 0.89
C LEU A 177 -18.58 -18.14 1.11
N ASP A 178 -19.84 -17.79 0.89
CA ASP A 178 -20.98 -18.70 1.00
C ASP A 178 -21.05 -19.71 -0.16
N ILE A 179 -20.68 -19.30 -1.39
CA ILE A 179 -20.54 -20.20 -2.55
C ILE A 179 -19.42 -21.22 -2.32
N GLY A 180 -18.29 -20.79 -1.74
CA GLY A 180 -17.18 -21.68 -1.35
C GLY A 180 -17.55 -22.73 -0.30
N ARG A 181 -18.65 -22.53 0.43
CA ARG A 181 -19.21 -23.47 1.42
C ARG A 181 -20.33 -24.36 0.85
N GLY A 182 -20.49 -24.45 -0.48
CA GLY A 182 -21.39 -25.41 -1.13
C GLY A 182 -22.87 -25.02 -1.18
N HIS A 183 -23.24 -23.78 -0.85
CA HIS A 183 -24.63 -23.32 -0.88
C HIS A 183 -24.96 -22.67 -2.23
N THR A 184 -25.51 -23.45 -3.16
CA THR A 184 -26.03 -22.94 -4.44
C THR A 184 -27.38 -22.26 -4.21
N ARG A 185 -27.46 -20.94 -4.39
CA ARG A 185 -28.75 -20.25 -4.56
C ARG A 185 -28.69 -19.23 -5.68
N THR A 186 -29.61 -19.41 -6.62
CA THR A 186 -29.79 -18.59 -7.82
C THR A 186 -30.77 -17.44 -7.54
N VAL A 187 -30.56 -16.34 -8.27
CA VAL A 187 -31.42 -15.17 -8.53
C VAL A 187 -31.24 -13.95 -7.60
N GLY A 188 -30.33 -13.08 -8.04
CA GLY A 188 -30.03 -11.71 -7.60
C GLY A 188 -28.64 -11.34 -8.15
N HIS A 189 -28.46 -10.18 -8.81
CA HIS A 189 -27.25 -9.79 -9.58
C HIS A 189 -25.95 -10.29 -8.95
N GLN A 190 -25.30 -11.26 -9.59
CA GLN A 190 -24.17 -12.00 -9.03
C GLN A 190 -22.87 -11.22 -9.23
N ALA A 191 -22.09 -11.03 -8.16
CA ALA A 191 -20.69 -10.65 -8.27
C ALA A 191 -19.92 -11.82 -8.91
N SER A 192 -19.49 -11.66 -10.17
CA SER A 192 -18.76 -12.71 -10.87
C SER A 192 -17.27 -12.64 -10.51
N PRO A 193 -16.68 -13.70 -9.93
CA PRO A 193 -15.27 -13.71 -9.62
C PRO A 193 -14.47 -13.62 -10.91
N ILE A 194 -13.44 -12.79 -10.93
CA ILE A 194 -12.54 -12.61 -12.08
C ILE A 194 -11.13 -13.00 -11.69
N LYS A 195 -10.40 -13.63 -12.61
CA LYS A 195 -8.98 -13.93 -12.41
C LYS A 195 -8.12 -12.88 -13.11
N ILE A 196 -6.92 -12.63 -12.59
CA ILE A 196 -5.99 -11.62 -13.13
C ILE A 196 -5.66 -11.94 -14.60
N GLU A 197 -5.53 -13.21 -14.94
CA GLU A 197 -5.20 -13.69 -16.29
C GLU A 197 -6.30 -13.34 -17.30
N THR A 198 -7.54 -13.17 -16.83
CA THR A 198 -8.74 -12.94 -17.66
C THR A 198 -9.18 -11.47 -17.72
N LEU A 199 -8.42 -10.55 -17.10
CA LEU A 199 -8.81 -9.14 -16.97
C LEU A 199 -9.11 -8.49 -18.32
N PHE A 200 -8.29 -8.81 -19.32
CA PHE A 200 -8.38 -8.24 -20.66
C PHE A 200 -9.11 -9.15 -21.67
N GLU A 201 -9.59 -10.32 -21.25
CA GLU A 201 -10.28 -11.27 -22.13
C GLU A 201 -11.75 -10.89 -22.32
N PRO A 202 -12.33 -11.17 -23.50
CA PRO A 202 -13.77 -10.98 -23.72
C PRO A 202 -14.57 -11.91 -22.80
N ASP A 203 -15.80 -11.51 -22.48
CA ASP A 203 -16.74 -12.28 -21.66
C ASP A 203 -18.16 -12.20 -22.23
N GLU A 204 -19.12 -12.90 -21.61
CA GLU A 204 -20.51 -12.90 -22.06
C GLU A 204 -21.13 -11.49 -22.07
N GLU A 205 -20.67 -10.60 -21.19
CA GLU A 205 -21.13 -9.22 -21.11
C GLU A 205 -20.48 -8.32 -22.17
N ARG A 206 -19.26 -8.65 -22.61
CA ARG A 206 -18.45 -7.88 -23.55
C ARG A 206 -17.74 -8.81 -24.54
N PRO A 207 -18.29 -8.95 -25.76
CA PRO A 207 -17.68 -9.80 -26.79
C PRO A 207 -16.35 -9.24 -27.31
N GLU A 208 -16.09 -7.94 -27.13
CA GLU A 208 -14.81 -7.31 -27.48
C GLU A 208 -13.86 -7.26 -26.26
N PRO A 209 -12.55 -7.51 -26.45
CA PRO A 209 -11.59 -7.42 -25.36
C PRO A 209 -11.51 -5.98 -24.80
N PRO A 210 -11.67 -5.77 -23.48
CA PRO A 210 -11.57 -4.43 -22.90
C PRO A 210 -10.15 -3.88 -23.07
N ARG A 211 -10.05 -2.59 -23.42
CA ARG A 211 -8.77 -1.88 -23.53
C ARG A 211 -8.45 -1.00 -22.32
N ALA A 212 -9.34 -0.98 -21.34
CA ALA A 212 -9.15 -0.29 -20.07
C ALA A 212 -9.78 -1.14 -18.96
N VAL A 213 -9.00 -1.42 -17.93
CA VAL A 213 -9.43 -2.10 -16.71
C VAL A 213 -9.19 -1.15 -15.55
N VAL A 214 -10.23 -0.94 -14.75
CA VAL A 214 -10.16 -0.13 -13.53
C VAL A 214 -10.25 -1.08 -12.34
N MET A 215 -9.17 -1.12 -11.55
CA MET A 215 -9.11 -1.85 -10.29
C MET A 215 -9.38 -0.91 -9.13
N GLN A 216 -10.50 -1.13 -8.45
CA GLN A 216 -10.89 -0.33 -7.29
C GLN A 216 -10.84 -1.13 -5.99
N GLY A 217 -10.72 -0.40 -4.89
CA GLY A 217 -10.87 -0.96 -3.57
C GLY A 217 -10.45 0.03 -2.48
N VAL A 218 -10.80 -0.31 -1.25
CA VAL A 218 -10.52 0.55 -0.08
C VAL A 218 -9.02 0.74 0.15
N ALA A 219 -8.68 1.70 1.02
CA ALA A 219 -7.31 1.95 1.39
C ALA A 219 -6.69 0.70 2.06
N GLY A 220 -5.44 0.38 1.75
CA GLY A 220 -4.74 -0.77 2.34
C GLY A 220 -5.11 -2.15 1.79
N ILE A 221 -6.06 -2.24 0.84
CA ILE A 221 -6.55 -3.52 0.31
C ILE A 221 -5.54 -4.27 -0.59
N GLY A 222 -4.42 -3.62 -0.95
CA GLY A 222 -3.34 -4.25 -1.73
C GLY A 222 -3.28 -3.88 -3.21
N LYS A 223 -3.90 -2.77 -3.64
CA LYS A 223 -3.91 -2.31 -5.05
C LYS A 223 -2.50 -2.18 -5.67
N SER A 224 -1.62 -1.39 -5.06
CA SER A 224 -0.25 -1.21 -5.53
C SER A 224 0.58 -2.49 -5.49
N MET A 225 0.37 -3.32 -4.45
CA MET A 225 1.03 -4.63 -4.34
C MET A 225 0.59 -5.58 -5.46
N LEU A 226 -0.68 -5.54 -5.84
CA LEU A 226 -1.21 -6.29 -6.98
C LEU A 226 -0.60 -5.78 -8.29
N ALA A 227 -0.49 -4.46 -8.48
CA ALA A 227 0.17 -3.87 -9.64
C ALA A 227 1.64 -4.30 -9.76
N HIS A 228 2.40 -4.29 -8.67
CA HIS A 228 3.80 -4.78 -8.65
C HIS A 228 3.87 -6.28 -8.96
N LYS A 229 2.93 -7.07 -8.45
CA LYS A 229 2.86 -8.50 -8.73
C LYS A 229 2.52 -8.78 -10.20
N VAL A 230 1.64 -7.99 -10.82
CA VAL A 230 1.35 -8.07 -12.26
C VAL A 230 2.61 -7.81 -13.08
N MET A 231 3.39 -6.78 -12.75
CA MET A 231 4.68 -6.50 -13.41
C MET A 231 5.64 -7.68 -13.29
N LEU A 232 5.80 -8.22 -12.09
CA LEU A 232 6.71 -9.33 -11.82
C LEU A 232 6.28 -10.63 -12.52
N ASP A 233 4.99 -10.99 -12.44
CA ASP A 233 4.47 -12.22 -13.07
C ASP A 233 4.50 -12.17 -14.59
N TRP A 234 4.27 -11.00 -15.17
CA TRP A 234 4.44 -10.82 -16.61
C TRP A 234 5.91 -11.00 -17.01
N ALA A 235 6.85 -10.44 -16.25
CA ALA A 235 8.28 -10.55 -16.53
C ALA A 235 8.84 -11.97 -16.26
N ASP A 236 8.20 -12.74 -15.38
CA ASP A 236 8.44 -14.16 -15.13
C ASP A 236 7.81 -15.08 -16.21
N GLY A 237 7.08 -14.53 -17.17
CA GLY A 237 6.42 -15.34 -18.21
C GLY A 237 5.09 -15.98 -17.77
N LYS A 238 4.53 -15.62 -16.62
CA LYS A 238 3.33 -16.24 -16.02
C LYS A 238 2.03 -15.56 -16.42
N LEU A 239 2.09 -14.27 -16.76
CA LEU A 239 0.91 -13.44 -17.00
C LEU A 239 0.96 -12.76 -18.37
N PHE A 240 -0.19 -12.66 -19.03
CA PHE A 240 -0.41 -11.96 -20.31
C PHE A 240 0.53 -12.33 -21.47
N GLN A 241 1.08 -13.54 -21.46
CA GLN A 241 1.95 -14.03 -22.52
C GLN A 241 1.22 -14.07 -23.86
N GLY A 242 1.91 -13.64 -24.91
CA GLY A 242 1.35 -13.58 -26.26
C GLY A 242 0.27 -12.51 -26.46
N ARG A 243 -0.05 -11.70 -25.43
CA ARG A 243 -0.95 -10.56 -25.53
C ARG A 243 -0.19 -9.24 -25.48
N PHE A 244 0.62 -9.03 -24.45
CA PHE A 244 1.40 -7.80 -24.29
C PHE A 244 2.90 -8.06 -24.36
N ASP A 245 3.56 -7.27 -25.19
CA ASP A 245 5.00 -7.36 -25.42
C ASP A 245 5.79 -6.53 -24.41
N TYR A 246 5.18 -5.47 -23.88
CA TYR A 246 5.76 -4.58 -22.87
C TYR A 246 4.70 -4.07 -21.89
N LEU A 247 5.06 -4.05 -20.61
CA LEU A 247 4.28 -3.43 -19.54
C LEU A 247 5.07 -2.25 -18.98
N PHE A 248 4.41 -1.09 -18.82
CA PHE A 248 5.01 0.09 -18.21
C PHE A 248 4.26 0.47 -16.94
N TYR A 249 5.01 0.78 -15.88
CA TYR A 249 4.46 1.12 -14.57
C TYR A 249 4.63 2.61 -14.31
N ILE A 250 3.50 3.31 -14.10
CA ILE A 250 3.44 4.73 -13.75
C ILE A 250 2.93 4.84 -12.32
N ASN A 251 3.74 5.42 -11.44
CA ASN A 251 3.34 5.78 -10.09
C ASN A 251 2.77 7.20 -10.07
N CYS A 252 1.46 7.35 -9.86
CA CYS A 252 0.81 8.66 -9.84
C CYS A 252 1.42 9.63 -8.81
N ARG A 253 1.93 9.12 -7.68
CA ARG A 253 2.59 9.96 -6.66
C ARG A 253 3.84 10.65 -7.20
N GLU A 254 4.61 9.96 -8.04
CA GLU A 254 5.83 10.49 -8.66
C GLU A 254 5.48 11.52 -9.73
N MET A 255 4.37 11.31 -10.44
CA MET A 255 3.90 12.23 -11.49
C MET A 255 3.47 13.59 -10.93
N ASN A 256 3.05 13.67 -9.68
CA ASN A 256 2.70 14.95 -9.04
C ASN A 256 3.88 15.92 -8.90
N GLN A 257 5.12 15.44 -9.05
CA GLN A 257 6.36 16.20 -8.83
C GLN A 257 7.01 16.72 -10.12
N SER A 258 6.55 16.23 -11.28
CA SER A 258 7.04 16.71 -12.57
C SER A 258 6.38 18.04 -12.91
N ASP A 259 6.94 19.14 -12.39
CA ASP A 259 6.61 20.50 -12.85
C ASP A 259 7.22 20.81 -14.23
N THR A 260 7.85 19.81 -14.86
CA THR A 260 8.50 19.89 -16.17
C THR A 260 7.58 19.35 -17.27
N GLU A 261 7.71 19.91 -18.47
CA GLU A 261 7.10 19.32 -19.66
C GLU A 261 7.81 18.01 -20.00
N CYS A 262 7.03 16.92 -20.11
CA CYS A 262 7.53 15.61 -20.53
C CYS A 262 6.76 15.11 -21.75
N SER A 263 7.42 14.31 -22.56
CA SER A 263 6.79 13.56 -23.65
C SER A 263 6.53 12.12 -23.24
N MET A 264 5.72 11.40 -24.02
CA MET A 264 5.51 9.97 -23.81
C MET A 264 6.81 9.17 -24.00
N GLN A 265 7.69 9.65 -24.89
CA GLN A 265 9.04 9.09 -25.08
C GLN A 265 9.85 9.18 -23.79
N ASP A 266 9.82 10.33 -23.13
CA ASP A 266 10.55 10.55 -21.88
C ASP A 266 9.99 9.63 -20.77
N LEU A 267 8.68 9.45 -20.71
CA LEU A 267 8.02 8.59 -19.72
C LEU A 267 8.31 7.10 -19.93
N ILE A 268 8.35 6.64 -21.18
CA ILE A 268 8.75 5.27 -21.51
C ILE A 268 10.24 5.07 -21.20
N SER A 269 11.07 6.05 -21.55
CA SER A 269 12.53 5.98 -21.35
C SER A 269 12.88 5.98 -19.86
N SER A 270 12.14 6.71 -19.01
CA SER A 270 12.34 6.67 -17.56
C SER A 270 11.99 5.32 -16.93
N CYS A 271 11.14 4.53 -17.61
CA CYS A 271 10.83 3.16 -17.22
C CYS A 271 11.85 2.14 -17.72
N TRP A 272 12.84 2.55 -18.52
CA TRP A 272 13.80 1.69 -19.19
C TRP A 272 15.23 1.93 -18.65
N PRO A 273 16.04 0.88 -18.42
CA PRO A 273 17.38 1.02 -17.84
C PRO A 273 18.45 1.53 -18.82
N GLU A 274 18.33 1.20 -20.09
CA GLU A 274 19.29 1.55 -21.15
C GLU A 274 18.88 2.82 -21.92
N PRO A 275 19.84 3.69 -22.32
CA PRO A 275 19.55 4.91 -23.07
C PRO A 275 19.02 4.69 -24.50
N SER A 276 18.84 3.44 -24.93
CA SER A 276 18.33 3.05 -26.25
C SER A 276 17.08 2.17 -26.14
N ALA A 277 16.03 2.65 -25.47
CA ALA A 277 14.72 2.03 -25.58
C ALA A 277 14.31 1.94 -27.06
N PRO A 278 13.75 0.82 -27.57
CA PRO A 278 13.35 0.66 -28.96
C PRO A 278 12.04 1.41 -29.24
N LEU A 279 12.06 2.73 -29.02
CA LEU A 279 10.89 3.62 -29.06
C LEU A 279 10.14 3.53 -30.39
N GLN A 280 10.85 3.36 -31.52
CA GLN A 280 10.24 3.21 -32.84
C GLN A 280 9.53 1.87 -33.03
N GLU A 281 9.93 0.81 -32.33
CA GLU A 281 9.28 -0.50 -32.41
C GLU A 281 8.02 -0.54 -31.53
N LEU A 282 8.09 0.06 -30.34
CA LEU A 282 6.95 0.17 -29.41
C LEU A 282 5.74 0.85 -30.06
N VAL A 283 5.98 1.90 -30.86
CA VAL A 283 4.91 2.68 -31.51
C VAL A 283 4.32 1.99 -32.75
N ARG A 284 5.00 0.97 -33.31
CA ARG A 284 4.46 0.24 -34.46
C ARG A 284 3.27 -0.65 -34.10
N VAL A 285 3.23 -1.16 -32.87
CA VAL A 285 2.21 -2.11 -32.41
C VAL A 285 1.68 -1.69 -31.02
N PRO A 286 1.06 -0.51 -30.91
CA PRO A 286 0.61 0.05 -29.63
C PRO A 286 -0.38 -0.84 -28.87
N GLU A 287 -1.14 -1.69 -29.57
CA GLU A 287 -2.07 -2.65 -28.98
C GLU A 287 -1.40 -3.75 -28.13
N ARG A 288 -0.09 -3.94 -28.30
CA ARG A 288 0.73 -4.87 -27.51
C ARG A 288 1.31 -4.22 -26.25
N LEU A 289 1.01 -2.96 -25.98
CA LEU A 289 1.49 -2.22 -24.82
C LEU A 289 0.43 -2.17 -23.73
N LEU A 290 0.84 -2.40 -22.49
CA LEU A 290 0.01 -2.19 -21.30
C LEU A 290 0.66 -1.16 -20.38
N PHE A 291 -0.09 -0.11 -20.05
CA PHE A 291 0.30 0.86 -19.03
C PHE A 291 -0.48 0.61 -17.73
N ILE A 292 0.25 0.40 -16.65
CA ILE A 292 -0.29 0.31 -15.29
C ILE A 292 -0.16 1.68 -14.65
N ILE A 293 -1.29 2.33 -14.40
CA ILE A 293 -1.38 3.63 -13.74
C ILE A 293 -1.80 3.37 -12.29
N ASP A 294 -0.84 3.41 -11.38
CA ASP A 294 -1.06 3.10 -9.97
C ASP A 294 -1.32 4.36 -9.14
N GLY A 295 -2.47 4.40 -8.45
CA GLY A 295 -2.82 5.45 -7.50
C GLY A 295 -3.49 6.68 -8.12
N PHE A 296 -4.45 6.51 -9.03
CA PHE A 296 -5.15 7.64 -9.67
C PHE A 296 -5.81 8.61 -8.66
N ASP A 297 -6.27 8.09 -7.51
CA ASP A 297 -6.83 8.89 -6.41
C ASP A 297 -5.83 9.84 -5.75
N GLU A 298 -4.54 9.63 -5.98
CA GLU A 298 -3.45 10.37 -5.34
C GLU A 298 -2.89 11.48 -6.24
N LEU A 299 -3.43 11.65 -7.46
CA LEU A 299 -3.09 12.77 -8.34
C LEU A 299 -3.66 14.08 -7.83
N LYS A 300 -2.88 15.17 -7.95
CA LYS A 300 -3.32 16.53 -7.58
C LYS A 300 -4.62 16.92 -8.31
N PRO A 301 -5.46 17.80 -7.73
CA PRO A 301 -6.70 18.28 -8.36
C PRO A 301 -6.56 18.77 -9.81
N SER A 302 -5.42 19.39 -10.15
CA SER A 302 -5.10 19.88 -11.50
C SER A 302 -5.06 18.77 -12.57
N PHE A 303 -4.70 17.55 -12.18
CA PHE A 303 -4.76 16.38 -13.07
C PHE A 303 -6.19 15.91 -13.34
N HIS A 304 -7.20 16.34 -12.58
CA HIS A 304 -8.58 15.88 -12.82
C HIS A 304 -9.36 16.82 -13.74
N ASP A 305 -8.88 18.05 -13.93
CA ASP A 305 -9.44 19.04 -14.85
C ASP A 305 -8.32 19.86 -15.53
N PRO A 306 -7.49 19.22 -16.38
CA PRO A 306 -6.39 19.91 -17.00
C PRO A 306 -6.88 20.89 -18.07
N GLN A 307 -6.42 22.14 -17.97
CA GLN A 307 -6.73 23.19 -18.95
C GLN A 307 -5.68 23.18 -20.07
N GLY A 308 -6.11 22.96 -21.31
CA GLY A 308 -5.21 23.03 -22.47
C GLY A 308 -5.57 22.07 -23.60
N PRO A 309 -4.90 22.18 -24.76
CA PRO A 309 -5.09 21.26 -25.87
C PRO A 309 -4.50 19.87 -25.54
N TRP A 310 -5.22 18.83 -25.94
CA TRP A 310 -4.81 17.44 -25.73
C TRP A 310 -3.49 17.12 -26.44
N CYS A 311 -2.69 16.26 -25.81
CA CYS A 311 -1.49 15.71 -26.42
C CYS A 311 -1.90 14.61 -27.42
N LEU A 312 -1.63 14.83 -28.71
CA LEU A 312 -1.91 13.87 -29.78
C LEU A 312 -0.64 13.19 -30.29
N CYS A 313 0.53 13.78 -30.03
CA CYS A 313 1.81 13.28 -30.49
C CYS A 313 2.67 12.81 -29.31
N TRP A 314 3.10 11.56 -29.35
CA TRP A 314 3.90 10.93 -28.29
C TRP A 314 5.31 11.54 -28.09
N ALA A 315 5.85 12.23 -29.10
CA ALA A 315 7.14 12.93 -29.04
C ALA A 315 7.02 14.38 -28.53
N GLU A 316 5.80 14.90 -28.45
CA GLU A 316 5.55 16.27 -28.04
C GLU A 316 5.67 16.40 -26.52
N LYS A 317 6.48 17.37 -26.07
CA LYS A 317 6.58 17.69 -24.65
C LYS A 317 5.38 18.51 -24.23
N ARG A 318 4.71 18.05 -23.16
CA ARG A 318 3.54 18.70 -22.58
C ARG A 318 3.61 18.63 -21.06
N PRO A 319 2.88 19.50 -20.34
CA PRO A 319 2.67 19.31 -18.92
C PRO A 319 2.21 17.88 -18.62
N THR A 320 2.80 17.25 -17.61
CA THR A 320 2.52 15.85 -17.27
C THR A 320 1.04 15.58 -17.00
N GLU A 321 0.33 16.58 -16.47
CA GLU A 321 -1.12 16.58 -16.27
C GLU A 321 -1.89 16.32 -17.57
N LEU A 322 -1.54 17.06 -18.63
CA LEU A 322 -2.14 16.93 -19.95
C LEU A 322 -1.72 15.62 -20.62
N LEU A 323 -0.46 15.21 -20.46
CA LEU A 323 0.04 13.96 -21.02
C LEU A 323 -0.71 12.74 -20.45
N LEU A 324 -0.79 12.63 -19.12
CA LEU A 324 -1.44 11.52 -18.43
C LEU A 324 -2.95 11.49 -18.73
N ASN A 325 -3.62 12.65 -18.78
CA ASN A 325 -5.03 12.69 -19.17
C ASN A 325 -5.25 12.30 -20.63
N SER A 326 -4.37 12.73 -21.54
CA SER A 326 -4.46 12.35 -22.95
C SER A 326 -4.29 10.85 -23.14
N LEU A 327 -3.42 10.22 -22.33
CA LEU A 327 -3.24 8.77 -22.27
C LEU A 327 -4.48 8.06 -21.70
N ILE A 328 -4.97 8.49 -20.53
CA ILE A 328 -6.16 7.88 -19.88
C ILE A 328 -7.39 7.99 -20.79
N ARG A 329 -7.63 9.17 -21.40
CA ARG A 329 -8.72 9.39 -22.36
C ARG A 329 -8.50 8.72 -23.71
N LYS A 330 -7.39 7.99 -23.90
CA LYS A 330 -7.00 7.33 -25.16
C LYS A 330 -6.95 8.31 -26.35
N LYS A 331 -6.71 9.60 -26.11
CA LYS A 331 -6.42 10.58 -27.17
C LYS A 331 -4.98 10.43 -27.67
N LEU A 332 -4.10 10.02 -26.76
CA LEU A 332 -2.73 9.61 -27.06
C LEU A 332 -2.67 8.07 -27.09
N LEU A 333 -2.19 7.50 -28.20
CA LEU A 333 -2.03 6.05 -28.41
C LEU A 333 -3.33 5.26 -28.11
N PRO A 334 -4.42 5.44 -28.87
CA PRO A 334 -5.75 4.88 -28.55
C PRO A 334 -5.80 3.34 -28.44
N GLU A 335 -4.91 2.67 -29.16
CA GLU A 335 -4.87 1.21 -29.27
C GLU A 335 -4.27 0.50 -28.04
N LEU A 336 -3.51 1.20 -27.18
CA LEU A 336 -2.89 0.56 -26.01
C LEU A 336 -3.91 0.16 -24.95
N SER A 337 -3.51 -0.76 -24.08
CA SER A 337 -4.30 -1.18 -22.92
C SER A 337 -3.90 -0.43 -21.65
N LEU A 338 -4.89 -0.12 -20.81
CA LEU A 338 -4.70 0.53 -19.52
C LEU A 338 -5.16 -0.37 -18.37
N LEU A 339 -4.37 -0.42 -17.31
CA LEU A 339 -4.77 -0.93 -16.00
C LEU A 339 -4.63 0.21 -14.98
N VAL A 340 -5.75 0.76 -14.52
CA VAL A 340 -5.76 1.90 -13.59
C VAL A 340 -6.17 1.42 -12.21
N THR A 341 -5.38 1.71 -11.17
CA THR A 341 -5.78 1.47 -9.78
C THR A 341 -6.31 2.76 -9.15
N THR A 342 -7.41 2.66 -8.40
CA THR A 342 -7.99 3.84 -7.74
C THR A 342 -8.81 3.47 -6.50
N ARG A 343 -9.21 4.47 -5.71
CA ARG A 343 -10.22 4.34 -4.65
C ARG A 343 -11.62 4.61 -5.21
N PRO A 344 -12.68 4.05 -4.60
CA PRO A 344 -14.06 4.35 -4.99
C PRO A 344 -14.38 5.86 -4.99
N THR A 345 -13.75 6.64 -4.10
CA THR A 345 -13.94 8.10 -4.00
C THR A 345 -13.48 8.88 -5.24
N ALA A 346 -12.52 8.35 -6.01
CA ALA A 346 -12.01 8.98 -7.24
C ALA A 346 -12.61 8.34 -8.51
N LEU A 347 -13.46 7.33 -8.36
CA LEU A 347 -14.05 6.59 -9.48
C LEU A 347 -14.91 7.50 -10.38
N GLU A 348 -15.71 8.40 -9.78
CA GLU A 348 -16.56 9.32 -10.54
C GLU A 348 -15.74 10.21 -11.48
N LYS A 349 -14.58 10.68 -11.02
CA LYS A 349 -13.66 11.48 -11.84
C LYS A 349 -13.10 10.63 -12.97
N LEU A 350 -12.71 9.39 -12.68
CA LEU A 350 -12.15 8.45 -13.67
C LEU A 350 -13.17 8.00 -14.72
N HIS A 351 -14.44 7.79 -14.34
CA HIS A 351 -15.54 7.43 -15.25
C HIS A 351 -15.75 8.48 -16.34
N ARG A 352 -15.49 9.76 -16.05
CA ARG A 352 -15.58 10.84 -17.04
C ARG A 352 -14.43 10.83 -18.05
N LEU A 353 -13.33 10.12 -17.75
CA LEU A 353 -12.13 10.07 -18.58
C LEU A 353 -12.07 8.82 -19.47
N LEU A 354 -12.61 7.69 -19.02
CA LEU A 354 -12.51 6.41 -19.72
C LEU A 354 -13.80 6.04 -20.45
N GLU A 355 -13.68 5.67 -21.72
CA GLU A 355 -14.78 5.11 -22.50
C GLU A 355 -14.86 3.58 -22.26
N HIS A 356 -15.99 3.13 -21.71
CA HIS A 356 -16.32 1.71 -21.48
C HIS A 356 -15.27 0.86 -20.73
N PRO A 357 -14.68 1.31 -19.60
CA PRO A 357 -13.73 0.50 -18.83
C PRO A 357 -14.40 -0.75 -18.25
N ARG A 358 -13.62 -1.83 -18.07
CA ARG A 358 -14.02 -2.98 -17.24
C ARG A 358 -13.69 -2.65 -15.80
N HIS A 359 -14.68 -2.74 -14.92
CA HIS A 359 -14.50 -2.49 -13.50
C HIS A 359 -14.27 -3.78 -12.74
N VAL A 360 -13.23 -3.77 -11.91
CA VAL A 360 -12.84 -4.89 -11.05
C VAL A 360 -12.65 -4.37 -9.64
N GLU A 361 -13.33 -4.99 -8.71
CA GLU A 361 -13.22 -4.66 -7.29
C GLU A 361 -12.33 -5.68 -6.57
N ILE A 362 -11.41 -5.15 -5.76
CA ILE A 362 -10.49 -5.93 -4.94
C ILE A 362 -11.09 -6.05 -3.54
N LEU A 363 -11.41 -7.28 -3.15
CA LEU A 363 -12.10 -7.59 -1.90
C LEU A 363 -11.15 -7.94 -0.75
N GLY A 364 -9.85 -8.10 -1.03
CA GLY A 364 -8.85 -8.49 -0.03
C GLY A 364 -8.69 -10.01 0.11
N PHE A 365 -8.47 -10.49 1.33
CA PHE A 365 -8.23 -11.91 1.64
C PHE A 365 -9.52 -12.65 2.04
N SER A 366 -9.74 -13.85 1.48
CA SER A 366 -10.66 -14.83 2.09
C SER A 366 -10.02 -15.44 3.34
N GLU A 367 -10.79 -16.23 4.08
CA GLU A 367 -10.27 -17.00 5.22
C GLU A 367 -9.07 -17.90 4.84
N ALA A 368 -9.08 -18.50 3.65
CA ALA A 368 -7.98 -19.34 3.18
C ALA A 368 -6.71 -18.51 2.92
N GLU A 369 -6.84 -17.36 2.26
CA GLU A 369 -5.70 -16.48 2.00
C GLU A 369 -5.20 -15.79 3.28
N ARG A 370 -6.06 -15.49 4.25
CA ARG A 370 -5.61 -15.03 5.58
C ARG A 370 -4.70 -16.09 6.20
N LYS A 371 -5.12 -17.35 6.20
CA LYS A 371 -4.28 -18.43 6.73
C LYS A 371 -2.95 -18.51 5.98
N GLU A 372 -2.97 -18.51 4.64
CA GLU A 372 -1.75 -18.52 3.83
C GLU A 372 -0.81 -17.36 4.18
N TYR A 373 -1.34 -16.15 4.34
CA TYR A 373 -0.57 -14.96 4.69
C TYR A 373 0.14 -15.11 6.04
N PHE A 374 -0.55 -15.59 7.08
CA PHE A 374 0.08 -15.81 8.40
C PHE A 374 1.22 -16.82 8.33
N TYR A 375 1.04 -17.93 7.60
CA TYR A 375 2.11 -18.93 7.44
C TYR A 375 3.29 -18.42 6.62
N LYS A 376 3.04 -17.60 5.58
CA LYS A 376 4.09 -16.91 4.83
C LYS A 376 4.83 -15.86 5.67
N TYR A 377 4.16 -15.27 6.67
CA TYR A 377 4.72 -14.21 7.51
C TYR A 377 5.64 -14.76 8.60
N PHE A 378 5.19 -15.75 9.38
CA PHE A 378 5.94 -16.20 10.56
C PHE A 378 7.02 -17.23 10.25
N HIS A 379 7.01 -17.83 9.05
CA HIS A 379 7.93 -18.89 8.57
C HIS A 379 7.90 -20.20 9.38
N ASP A 380 7.83 -20.13 10.71
CA ASP A 380 7.60 -21.24 11.62
C ASP A 380 6.12 -21.64 11.61
N THR A 381 5.85 -22.90 11.28
CA THR A 381 4.48 -23.42 11.10
C THR A 381 3.70 -23.53 12.40
N GLU A 382 4.37 -23.76 13.53
CA GLU A 382 3.72 -23.89 14.83
C GLU A 382 3.34 -22.51 15.36
N GLN A 383 4.29 -21.57 15.32
CA GLN A 383 4.08 -20.16 15.66
C GLN A 383 2.99 -19.55 14.79
N ALA A 384 3.04 -19.75 13.46
CA ALA A 384 2.00 -19.29 12.54
C ALA A 384 0.62 -19.84 12.92
N GLY A 385 0.54 -21.12 13.27
CA GLY A 385 -0.71 -21.76 13.69
C GLY A 385 -1.26 -21.20 15.00
N GLN A 386 -0.40 -20.98 16.00
CA GLN A 386 -0.78 -20.38 17.28
C GLN A 386 -1.31 -18.96 17.10
N VAL A 387 -0.59 -18.13 16.35
CA VAL A 387 -0.97 -16.73 16.07
C VAL A 387 -2.26 -16.66 15.24
N PHE A 388 -2.39 -17.50 14.22
CA PHE A 388 -3.61 -17.55 13.41
C PHE A 388 -4.83 -17.93 14.25
N ASN A 389 -4.72 -18.95 15.11
CA ASN A 389 -5.81 -19.35 15.99
C ASN A 389 -6.16 -18.23 16.99
N TYR A 390 -5.16 -17.58 17.59
CA TYR A 390 -5.37 -16.43 18.46
C TYR A 390 -6.18 -15.31 17.79
N VAL A 391 -5.82 -14.97 16.55
CA VAL A 391 -6.55 -13.95 15.78
C VAL A 391 -7.94 -14.45 15.41
N ARG A 392 -8.09 -15.71 14.97
CA ARG A 392 -9.38 -16.32 14.61
C ARG A 392 -10.37 -16.34 15.76
N ASP A 393 -9.90 -16.60 16.97
CA ASP A 393 -10.74 -16.63 18.18
C ASP A 393 -11.19 -15.21 18.61
N ASN A 394 -10.55 -14.15 18.08
CA ASN A 394 -10.99 -12.76 18.20
C ASN A 394 -11.73 -12.33 16.93
N GLU A 395 -13.04 -12.60 16.89
CA GLU A 395 -13.88 -12.39 15.71
C GLU A 395 -13.81 -10.98 15.07
N PRO A 396 -13.85 -9.85 15.83
CA PRO A 396 -13.63 -8.52 15.26
C PRO A 396 -12.28 -8.39 14.54
N LEU A 397 -11.20 -8.80 15.20
CA LEU A 397 -9.84 -8.73 14.65
C LEU A 397 -9.69 -9.62 13.41
N PHE A 398 -10.19 -10.86 13.49
CA PHE A 398 -10.18 -11.80 12.37
C PHE A 398 -10.94 -11.27 11.17
N THR A 399 -12.09 -10.61 11.42
CA THR A 399 -12.89 -9.98 10.38
C THR A 399 -12.09 -8.87 9.71
N MET A 400 -11.46 -7.96 10.47
CA MET A 400 -10.64 -6.86 9.91
C MET A 400 -9.43 -7.34 9.08
N CYS A 401 -8.84 -8.49 9.42
CA CYS A 401 -7.72 -9.09 8.69
C CYS A 401 -8.05 -9.51 7.24
N PHE A 402 -9.29 -9.30 6.77
CA PHE A 402 -9.59 -9.33 5.34
C PHE A 402 -8.82 -8.26 4.56
N VAL A 403 -8.51 -7.12 5.19
CA VAL A 403 -7.67 -6.07 4.62
C VAL A 403 -6.20 -6.45 4.83
N PRO A 404 -5.41 -6.66 3.76
CA PRO A 404 -4.00 -7.06 3.87
C PRO A 404 -3.15 -6.12 4.74
N LEU A 405 -3.42 -4.81 4.72
CA LEU A 405 -2.74 -3.86 5.60
C LEU A 405 -2.99 -4.18 7.08
N VAL A 406 -4.24 -4.42 7.47
CA VAL A 406 -4.56 -4.77 8.85
C VAL A 406 -3.92 -6.10 9.22
N CYS A 407 -4.00 -7.09 8.32
CA CYS A 407 -3.35 -8.39 8.48
C CYS A 407 -1.84 -8.24 8.74
N TRP A 408 -1.17 -7.39 7.96
CA TRP A 408 0.26 -7.07 8.16
C TRP A 408 0.51 -6.44 9.52
N VAL A 409 -0.26 -5.40 9.90
CA VAL A 409 -0.12 -4.72 11.20
C VAL A 409 -0.25 -5.73 12.35
N VAL A 410 -1.29 -6.57 12.32
CA VAL A 410 -1.54 -7.58 13.34
C VAL A 410 -0.38 -8.57 13.43
N CYS A 411 0.10 -9.09 12.30
CA CYS A 411 1.25 -10.00 12.30
C CYS A 411 2.51 -9.35 12.89
N THR A 412 2.81 -8.10 12.51
CA THR A 412 3.97 -7.37 13.05
C THR A 412 3.88 -7.14 14.55
N CYS A 413 2.70 -6.75 15.05
CA CYS A 413 2.48 -6.55 16.48
C CYS A 413 2.62 -7.85 17.29
N LEU A 414 2.00 -8.94 16.80
CA LEU A 414 2.04 -10.23 17.50
C LEU A 414 3.43 -10.86 17.44
N GLN A 415 4.20 -10.65 16.36
CA GLN A 415 5.60 -11.07 16.30
C GLN A 415 6.43 -10.46 17.42
N GLN A 416 6.29 -9.15 17.67
CA GLN A 416 7.04 -8.50 18.73
C GLN A 416 6.61 -8.96 20.14
N GLN A 417 5.32 -9.22 20.35
CA GLN A 417 4.85 -9.77 21.63
C GLN A 417 5.40 -11.17 21.90
N LEU A 418 5.48 -12.01 20.86
CA LEU A 418 6.10 -13.34 20.96
C LEU A 418 7.58 -13.23 21.32
N GLU A 419 8.32 -12.30 20.70
CA GLU A 419 9.71 -12.00 21.04
C GLU A 419 9.87 -11.46 22.48
N GLY A 420 8.85 -10.77 23.00
CA GLY A 420 8.81 -10.16 24.33
C GLY A 420 8.33 -11.05 25.48
N GLY A 421 8.08 -12.34 25.26
CA GLY A 421 7.73 -13.30 26.32
C GLY A 421 6.29 -13.85 26.30
N GLY A 422 5.54 -13.65 25.20
CA GLY A 422 4.27 -14.34 24.94
C GLY A 422 3.16 -13.42 24.40
N LEU A 423 2.14 -14.03 23.79
CA LEU A 423 0.96 -13.29 23.30
C LEU A 423 0.22 -12.65 24.48
N LEU A 424 0.15 -11.31 24.51
CA LEU A 424 -0.64 -10.61 25.51
C LEU A 424 -2.12 -10.93 25.28
N LYS A 425 -2.86 -11.32 26.33
CA LYS A 425 -4.31 -11.62 26.28
C LYS A 425 -5.21 -10.43 25.91
N GLN A 426 -4.66 -9.30 25.49
CA GLN A 426 -5.44 -8.14 25.10
C GLN A 426 -6.11 -8.40 23.74
N THR A 427 -7.43 -8.60 23.79
CA THR A 427 -8.28 -8.74 22.61
C THR A 427 -8.59 -7.35 22.06
N SER A 428 -7.77 -6.83 21.15
CA SER A 428 -8.11 -5.62 20.40
C SER A 428 -9.39 -5.89 19.60
N ARG A 429 -10.48 -5.19 19.92
CA ARG A 429 -11.80 -5.32 19.25
C ARG A 429 -12.06 -4.23 18.21
N THR A 430 -11.34 -3.12 18.29
CA THR A 430 -11.56 -1.92 17.50
C THR A 430 -10.42 -1.65 16.53
N THR A 431 -10.68 -0.88 15.48
CA THR A 431 -9.68 -0.49 14.48
C THR A 431 -8.58 0.33 15.14
N THR A 432 -8.98 1.30 15.98
CA THR A 432 -8.05 2.18 16.71
C THR A 432 -7.12 1.39 17.61
N ALA A 433 -7.61 0.34 18.29
CA ALA A 433 -6.77 -0.50 19.13
C ALA A 433 -5.67 -1.23 18.34
N VAL A 434 -5.93 -1.60 17.09
CA VAL A 434 -4.91 -2.22 16.21
C VAL A 434 -3.82 -1.20 15.83
N TYR A 435 -4.20 0.04 15.52
CA TYR A 435 -3.25 1.11 15.21
C TYR A 435 -2.47 1.57 16.44
N MET A 436 -3.12 1.62 17.60
CA MET A 436 -2.46 1.85 18.88
C MET A 436 -1.42 0.77 19.14
N LEU A 437 -1.78 -0.51 19.04
CA LEU A 437 -0.85 -1.62 19.21
C LEU A 437 0.38 -1.51 18.30
N TYR A 438 0.15 -1.10 17.05
CA TYR A 438 1.20 -0.83 16.10
C TYR A 438 2.12 0.33 16.53
N LEU A 439 1.55 1.44 16.99
CA LEU A 439 2.33 2.55 17.54
C LEU A 439 3.22 2.06 18.69
N LEU A 440 2.73 1.15 19.53
CA LEU A 440 3.52 0.59 20.64
C LEU A 440 4.67 -0.24 20.10
N SER A 441 4.39 -1.01 19.05
CA SER A 441 5.37 -1.86 18.38
C SER A 441 6.53 -1.07 17.79
N LEU A 442 6.31 0.20 17.43
CA LEU A 442 7.36 1.12 16.99
C LEU A 442 8.18 1.68 18.17
N MET A 443 7.53 1.87 19.32
CA MET A 443 8.13 2.49 20.52
C MET A 443 8.81 1.49 21.45
N GLN A 444 8.54 0.19 21.33
CA GLN A 444 9.23 -0.84 22.11
C GLN A 444 10.69 -0.99 21.65
N PRO A 445 11.66 -1.05 22.59
CA PRO A 445 13.05 -1.29 22.23
C PRO A 445 13.18 -2.69 21.62
N LYS A 446 13.52 -2.77 20.33
CA LYS A 446 14.03 -4.03 19.75
C LYS A 446 15.25 -4.44 20.59
N LEU A 447 15.35 -5.72 20.95
CA LEU A 447 16.23 -6.35 21.96
C LEU A 447 17.77 -6.08 21.87
N ARG A 448 18.24 -5.05 21.14
CA ARG A 448 19.65 -4.68 20.98
C ARG A 448 19.96 -3.18 20.93
N THR A 449 19.08 -2.28 21.38
CA THR A 449 19.44 -0.85 21.54
C THR A 449 18.75 -0.21 22.75
N ALA A 450 19.44 0.76 23.36
CA ALA A 450 18.96 1.55 24.49
C ALA A 450 17.58 2.18 24.23
N ARG A 451 16.84 2.47 25.31
CA ARG A 451 15.50 3.09 25.31
C ARG A 451 15.41 4.18 24.24
N LEU A 452 14.58 3.98 23.21
CA LEU A 452 14.15 5.06 22.35
C LEU A 452 13.35 6.04 23.23
N GLN A 453 13.85 7.26 23.35
CA GLN A 453 13.07 8.34 23.92
C GLN A 453 11.85 8.57 23.02
N PRO A 454 10.66 8.90 23.57
CA PRO A 454 9.55 9.37 22.75
C PRO A 454 10.02 10.51 21.84
N PRO A 455 9.50 10.61 20.60
CA PRO A 455 10.01 11.57 19.62
C PRO A 455 10.01 12.99 20.21
N PRO A 456 11.08 13.77 20.01
CA PRO A 456 11.26 15.07 20.67
C PRO A 456 10.16 16.09 20.31
N ASN A 457 9.41 15.88 19.22
CA ASN A 457 8.29 16.72 18.78
C ASN A 457 7.11 15.90 18.19
N GLN A 458 6.46 15.10 19.01
CA GLN A 458 5.25 14.32 18.67
C GLN A 458 4.07 15.17 18.16
N ILE A 459 3.90 16.40 18.66
CA ILE A 459 2.87 17.32 18.20
C ILE A 459 3.17 17.77 16.76
N GLY A 460 4.44 18.00 16.43
CA GLY A 460 4.89 18.25 15.07
C GLY A 460 4.51 17.13 14.09
N LEU A 461 4.70 15.86 14.47
CA LEU A 461 4.34 14.71 13.63
C LEU A 461 2.84 14.63 13.37
N CYS A 462 2.03 14.83 14.42
CA CYS A 462 0.58 14.82 14.29
C CYS A 462 0.08 16.03 13.46
N SER A 463 0.70 17.20 13.65
CA SER A 463 0.40 18.42 12.90
C SER A 463 0.72 18.28 11.41
N LEU A 464 1.86 17.67 11.05
CA LEU A 464 2.21 17.35 9.67
C LEU A 464 1.16 16.45 9.02
N ALA A 465 0.66 15.44 9.76
CA ALA A 465 -0.36 14.53 9.28
C ALA A 465 -1.69 15.24 8.99
N ALA A 466 -2.11 16.14 9.89
CA ALA A 466 -3.32 16.95 9.73
C ALA A 466 -3.20 17.94 8.57
N ASP A 467 -2.09 18.69 8.47
CA ASP A 467 -1.83 19.62 7.34
C ASP A 467 -1.82 18.86 6.00
N GLY A 468 -1.18 17.68 5.97
CA GLY A 468 -1.21 16.82 4.80
C GLY A 468 -2.61 16.34 4.43
N LEU A 469 -3.45 15.98 5.41
CA LEU A 469 -4.82 15.52 5.16
C LEU A 469 -5.68 16.64 4.55
N TRP A 470 -5.64 17.84 5.12
CA TRP A 470 -6.41 19.00 4.63
C TRP A 470 -5.95 19.49 3.25
N ASN A 471 -4.65 19.46 2.97
CA ASN A 471 -4.09 19.86 1.69
C ASN A 471 -4.04 18.72 0.66
N GLN A 472 -4.58 17.54 0.98
CA GLN A 472 -4.52 16.34 0.13
C GLN A 472 -3.08 15.98 -0.29
N LYS A 473 -2.13 16.20 0.61
CA LYS A 473 -0.70 15.96 0.45
C LYS A 473 -0.28 14.70 1.20
N ILE A 474 0.27 13.74 0.44
CA ILE A 474 0.71 12.42 0.92
C ILE A 474 2.25 12.32 0.97
N LEU A 475 2.93 13.21 0.22
CA LEU A 475 4.37 13.31 0.15
C LEU A 475 4.82 14.66 0.70
N PHE A 476 5.70 14.64 1.68
CA PHE A 476 6.22 15.80 2.39
C PHE A 476 7.68 16.02 2.04
N GLU A 477 8.05 17.25 1.72
CA GLU A 477 9.43 17.67 1.53
C GLU A 477 10.09 17.96 2.89
N GLU A 478 11.41 18.06 2.88
CA GLU A 478 12.17 18.45 4.08
C GLU A 478 11.73 19.83 4.62
N GLN A 479 11.27 20.73 3.75
CA GLN A 479 10.72 22.03 4.15
C GLN A 479 9.41 21.89 4.92
N ASP A 480 8.54 20.96 4.53
CA ASP A 480 7.30 20.68 5.27
C ASP A 480 7.62 20.14 6.66
N LEU A 481 8.58 19.21 6.78
CA LEU A 481 9.01 18.70 8.08
C LEU A 481 9.50 19.84 8.99
N ARG A 482 10.36 20.74 8.46
CA ARG A 482 10.86 21.90 9.20
C ARG A 482 9.76 22.86 9.62
N LYS A 483 8.72 23.07 8.80
CA LYS A 483 7.53 23.89 9.15
C LYS A 483 6.84 23.36 10.41
N HIS A 484 6.82 22.05 10.60
CA HIS A 484 6.23 21.40 11.78
C HIS A 484 7.27 21.10 12.88
N GLY A 485 8.49 21.63 12.78
CA GLY A 485 9.55 21.46 13.78
C GLY A 485 10.12 20.03 13.84
N LEU A 486 10.15 19.33 12.72
CA LEU A 486 10.67 17.97 12.58
C LEU A 486 11.97 17.96 11.77
N ASP A 487 12.90 17.09 12.13
CA ASP A 487 14.03 16.69 11.30
C ASP A 487 13.81 15.27 10.76
N GLY A 488 14.26 14.99 9.55
CA GLY A 488 14.10 13.68 8.88
C GLY A 488 14.70 12.51 9.65
N ALA A 489 15.75 12.75 10.46
CA ALA A 489 16.35 11.74 11.33
C ALA A 489 15.42 11.32 12.46
N ASP A 490 14.70 12.28 13.06
CA ASP A 490 13.86 12.10 14.25
C ASP A 490 12.57 11.32 13.96
N VAL A 491 12.10 11.38 12.71
CA VAL A 491 10.83 10.77 12.27
C VAL A 491 11.01 9.50 11.45
N SER A 492 12.24 9.00 11.33
CA SER A 492 12.57 7.80 10.53
C SER A 492 11.85 6.52 10.99
N ALA A 493 11.37 6.46 12.23
CA ALA A 493 10.55 5.37 12.75
C ALA A 493 9.06 5.45 12.32
N PHE A 494 8.59 6.62 11.92
CA PHE A 494 7.17 6.90 11.62
C PHE A 494 6.92 7.21 10.14
N LEU A 495 7.91 7.81 9.47
CA LEU A 495 7.84 8.22 8.08
C LEU A 495 8.82 7.42 7.24
N ASN A 496 8.32 6.90 6.13
CA ASN A 496 9.15 6.38 5.07
C ASN A 496 9.78 7.56 4.34
N MET A 497 11.10 7.68 4.40
CA MET A 497 11.82 8.54 3.48
C MET A 497 11.65 7.98 2.06
N ASN A 498 11.72 8.82 1.03
CA ASN A 498 11.74 8.53 -0.40
C ASN A 498 12.71 9.53 -1.04
N ILE A 499 13.61 9.07 -1.91
CA ILE A 499 14.59 9.94 -2.56
C ILE A 499 14.29 9.97 -4.05
N PHE A 500 13.68 11.07 -4.50
CA PHE A 500 13.43 11.34 -5.90
C PHE A 500 14.62 12.15 -6.46
N GLN A 501 14.97 11.92 -7.72
CA GLN A 501 16.00 12.74 -8.39
C GLN A 501 15.30 13.65 -9.38
N LYS A 502 15.63 14.93 -9.30
CA LYS A 502 15.29 15.97 -10.25
C LYS A 502 16.63 16.44 -10.83
N ASP A 503 16.96 15.94 -12.02
CA ASP A 503 18.25 16.17 -12.70
C ASP A 503 19.48 15.78 -11.85
N ILE A 504 20.38 16.72 -11.53
CA ILE A 504 21.59 16.48 -10.73
C ILE A 504 21.28 16.52 -9.22
N ASN A 505 20.13 17.08 -8.82
CA ASN A 505 19.75 17.25 -7.42
C ASN A 505 18.87 16.08 -6.93
N CYS A 506 19.18 15.57 -5.74
CA CYS A 506 18.35 14.58 -5.06
C CYS A 506 17.52 15.24 -3.98
N GLU A 507 16.21 15.19 -4.14
CA GLU A 507 15.26 15.72 -3.17
C GLU A 507 14.73 14.58 -2.29
N ARG A 508 14.72 14.82 -0.98
CA ARG A 508 14.20 13.88 0.01
C ARG A 508 12.75 14.22 0.31
N TYR A 509 11.90 13.21 0.15
CA TYR A 509 10.50 13.26 0.46
C TYR A 509 10.19 12.25 1.56
N TYR A 510 9.13 12.47 2.30
CA TYR A 510 8.70 11.66 3.42
C TYR A 510 7.22 11.34 3.23
N SER A 511 6.81 10.13 3.60
CA SER A 511 5.39 9.74 3.60
C SER A 511 5.12 8.82 4.77
N PHE A 512 3.91 8.91 5.33
CA PHE A 512 3.43 7.86 6.22
C PHE A 512 3.38 6.53 5.47
N ILE A 513 3.55 5.44 6.22
CA ILE A 513 3.52 4.07 5.69
C ILE A 513 2.25 3.78 4.88
N HIS A 514 1.15 4.42 5.24
CA HIS A 514 -0.10 4.41 4.51
C HIS A 514 -0.94 5.63 4.88
N LEU A 515 -1.87 6.04 4.00
CA LEU A 515 -2.77 7.16 4.30
C LEU A 515 -3.54 6.96 5.61
N SER A 516 -3.94 5.73 5.93
CA SER A 516 -4.62 5.44 7.20
C SER A 516 -3.78 5.74 8.44
N PHE A 517 -2.45 5.64 8.36
CA PHE A 517 -1.57 6.10 9.45
C PHE A 517 -1.52 7.61 9.51
N GLN A 518 -1.49 8.29 8.36
CA GLN A 518 -1.63 9.75 8.31
C GLN A 518 -2.98 10.20 8.93
N GLU A 519 -4.08 9.52 8.61
CA GLU A 519 -5.41 9.78 9.17
C GLU A 519 -5.45 9.52 10.70
N PHE A 520 -4.74 8.50 11.17
CA PHE A 520 -4.59 8.18 12.60
C PHE A 520 -3.77 9.23 13.37
N PHE A 521 -2.61 9.66 12.83
CA PHE A 521 -1.82 10.74 13.42
C PHE A 521 -2.53 12.09 13.34
N ALA A 522 -3.32 12.33 12.28
CA ALA A 522 -4.17 13.51 12.19
C ALA A 522 -5.27 13.50 13.27
N ALA A 523 -5.86 12.34 13.59
CA ALA A 523 -6.80 12.24 14.71
C ALA A 523 -6.13 12.56 16.05
N MET A 524 -4.89 12.10 16.26
CA MET A 524 -4.10 12.44 17.45
C MET A 524 -3.83 13.95 17.55
N TYR A 525 -3.59 14.63 16.43
CA TYR A 525 -3.43 16.08 16.42
C TYR A 525 -4.61 16.80 17.07
N TYR A 526 -5.84 16.33 16.89
CA TYR A 526 -7.03 17.00 17.42
C TYR A 526 -7.33 16.74 18.90
N ILE A 527 -6.70 15.72 19.51
CA ILE A 527 -6.98 15.33 20.90
C ILE A 527 -5.84 15.64 21.86
N LEU A 528 -4.61 15.78 21.36
CA LEU A 528 -3.43 16.00 22.19
C LEU A 528 -3.39 17.43 22.75
N ASP A 529 -3.07 17.53 24.04
CA ASP A 529 -2.89 18.80 24.75
C ASP A 529 -1.44 19.30 24.60
N ASP A 530 -1.26 20.50 24.04
CA ASP A 530 0.04 21.11 23.76
C ASP A 530 0.66 21.80 24.99
N GLY A 531 -0.04 21.85 26.14
CA GLY A 531 0.51 22.23 27.45
C GLY A 531 0.93 23.70 27.63
N GLU A 532 1.71 24.30 26.71
CA GLU A 532 2.28 25.66 26.82
C GLU A 532 1.96 26.58 25.63
N ARG A 533 1.65 26.07 24.44
CA ARG A 533 0.98 26.85 23.39
C ARG A 533 -0.49 26.45 23.49
N GLY A 534 -1.37 27.37 23.91
CA GLY A 534 -2.80 27.09 23.86
C GLY A 534 -3.19 26.59 22.46
N ALA A 535 -4.21 25.72 22.38
CA ALA A 535 -4.72 25.14 21.13
C ALA A 535 -4.68 26.20 20.02
N GLY A 536 -3.81 26.01 19.03
CA GLY A 536 -3.74 26.92 17.90
C GLY A 536 -5.11 26.99 17.23
N PRO A 537 -5.46 28.11 16.55
CA PRO A 537 -6.74 28.23 15.84
C PRO A 537 -7.00 27.11 14.80
N ASP A 538 -5.95 26.36 14.41
CA ASP A 538 -6.01 25.24 13.47
C ASP A 538 -6.37 23.88 14.11
N GLN A 539 -6.35 23.75 15.43
CA GLN A 539 -6.65 22.50 16.17
C GLN A 539 -8.13 22.43 16.60
N ASP A 540 -9.03 22.91 15.73
CA ASP A 540 -10.47 22.97 16.00
C ASP A 540 -11.17 21.65 15.64
N VAL A 541 -11.54 20.88 16.66
CA VAL A 541 -12.30 19.62 16.50
C VAL A 541 -13.70 19.86 15.94
N ILE A 542 -14.31 21.01 16.23
CA ILE A 542 -15.65 21.34 15.72
C ILE A 542 -15.61 21.55 14.22
N ARG A 543 -14.57 22.20 13.67
CA ARG A 543 -14.35 22.30 12.23
C ARG A 543 -14.26 20.92 11.58
N LEU A 544 -13.46 20.01 12.17
CA LEU A 544 -13.29 18.64 11.68
C LEU A 544 -14.63 17.89 11.66
N LEU A 545 -15.40 17.95 12.75
CA LEU A 545 -16.70 17.30 12.87
C LEU A 545 -17.75 17.88 11.91
N THR A 546 -17.70 19.20 11.67
CA THR A 546 -18.60 19.90 10.75
C THR A 546 -18.36 19.47 9.30
N GLU A 547 -17.10 19.34 8.87
CA GLU A 547 -16.74 18.87 7.53
C GLU A 547 -17.07 17.38 7.33
N TYR A 548 -17.00 16.59 8.40
CA TYR A 548 -17.43 15.19 8.37
C TYR A 548 -18.95 15.07 8.18
N GLY A 549 -19.76 15.79 8.96
CA GLY A 549 -21.20 15.94 8.76
C GLY A 549 -22.01 14.63 8.72
N PHE A 550 -21.52 13.54 9.31
CA PHE A 550 -22.07 12.17 9.14
C PHE A 550 -22.10 11.72 7.67
N SER A 551 -21.07 12.04 6.89
CA SER A 551 -20.95 11.60 5.50
C SER A 551 -20.02 10.40 5.38
N GLU A 552 -20.56 9.26 4.96
CA GLU A 552 -19.81 8.05 4.58
C GLU A 552 -18.79 8.28 3.44
N ARG A 553 -19.00 9.35 2.65
CA ARG A 553 -18.11 9.71 1.54
C ARG A 553 -17.09 10.78 1.92
N SER A 554 -17.07 11.24 3.17
CA SER A 554 -16.10 12.23 3.63
C SER A 554 -14.70 11.62 3.66
N PHE A 555 -13.71 12.35 3.18
CA PHE A 555 -12.30 11.97 3.30
C PHE A 555 -11.81 11.97 4.76
N LEU A 556 -12.61 12.51 5.69
CA LEU A 556 -12.32 12.56 7.13
C LEU A 556 -12.94 11.41 7.92
N ALA A 557 -13.76 10.54 7.30
CA ALA A 557 -14.52 9.51 8.00
C ALA A 557 -13.63 8.62 8.89
N LEU A 558 -12.49 8.16 8.36
CA LEU A 558 -11.56 7.31 9.12
C LEU A 558 -10.84 8.09 10.24
N THR A 559 -10.50 9.37 10.02
CA THR A 559 -9.93 10.24 11.06
C THR A 559 -10.90 10.45 12.21
N ILE A 560 -12.19 10.70 11.94
CA ILE A 560 -13.23 10.81 12.97
C ILE A 560 -13.39 9.48 13.72
N ARG A 561 -13.40 8.37 13.00
CA ARG A 561 -13.47 7.03 13.60
C ARG A 561 -12.32 6.80 14.59
N PHE A 562 -11.09 7.15 14.22
CA PHE A 562 -9.94 7.10 15.14
C PHE A 562 -10.07 8.05 16.32
N LEU A 563 -10.60 9.27 16.10
CA LEU A 563 -10.83 10.23 17.16
C LEU A 563 -11.73 9.65 18.26
N PHE A 564 -12.84 8.97 17.89
CA PHE A 564 -13.70 8.30 18.88
C PHE A 564 -12.96 7.20 19.65
N GLY A 565 -12.18 6.36 18.96
CA GLY A 565 -11.44 5.27 19.61
C GLY A 565 -10.30 5.74 20.51
N LEU A 566 -9.69 6.88 20.20
CA LEU A 566 -8.63 7.47 21.03
C LEU A 566 -9.19 8.14 22.30
N LEU A 567 -10.47 8.52 22.30
CA LEU A 567 -11.18 9.05 23.48
C LEU A 567 -11.71 7.97 24.43
N ASN A 568 -11.51 6.70 24.12
CA ASN A 568 -11.74 5.58 25.03
C ASN A 568 -10.81 5.69 26.25
N GLU A 569 -11.34 5.48 27.46
CA GLU A 569 -10.54 5.61 28.70
C GLU A 569 -9.33 4.67 28.77
N GLU A 570 -9.40 3.43 28.24
CA GLU A 570 -8.26 2.52 28.22
C GLU A 570 -7.17 3.03 27.27
N THR A 571 -7.55 3.44 26.06
CA THR A 571 -6.62 4.03 25.07
C THR A 571 -6.00 5.33 25.59
N ARG A 572 -6.80 6.19 26.20
CA ARG A 572 -6.35 7.46 26.80
C ARG A 572 -5.38 7.21 27.95
N SER A 573 -5.76 6.37 28.89
CA SER A 573 -4.91 5.98 30.03
C SER A 573 -3.59 5.40 29.53
N TYR A 574 -3.62 4.63 28.44
CA TYR A 574 -2.43 4.14 27.79
C TYR A 574 -1.55 5.27 27.22
N LEU A 575 -2.10 6.19 26.42
CA LEU A 575 -1.39 7.32 25.83
C LEU A 575 -0.70 8.16 26.92
N GLU A 576 -1.43 8.46 27.99
CA GLU A 576 -0.96 9.31 29.08
C GLU A 576 0.09 8.60 29.94
N ASN A 577 -0.10 7.32 30.28
CA ASN A 577 0.78 6.60 31.19
C ASN A 577 1.99 5.95 30.51
N SER A 578 1.84 5.48 29.27
CA SER A 578 2.89 4.72 28.57
C SER A 578 3.70 5.59 27.61
N LEU A 579 3.06 6.54 26.93
CA LEU A 579 3.72 7.42 25.95
C LEU A 579 3.95 8.84 26.49
N CYS A 580 3.37 9.19 27.64
CA CYS A 580 3.36 10.55 28.19
C CYS A 580 2.66 11.57 27.27
N TRP A 581 1.70 11.12 26.45
CA TRP A 581 0.92 11.94 25.52
C TRP A 581 -0.38 12.36 26.21
N LYS A 582 -0.47 13.62 26.63
CA LYS A 582 -1.64 14.15 27.34
C LYS A 582 -2.80 14.36 26.38
N VAL A 583 -3.97 13.84 26.73
CA VAL A 583 -5.21 14.05 25.96
C VAL A 583 -6.05 15.13 26.65
N SER A 584 -6.54 16.09 25.87
CA SER A 584 -7.37 17.16 26.41
C SER A 584 -8.70 16.61 26.96
N PRO A 585 -9.04 16.87 28.24
CA PRO A 585 -10.26 16.35 28.86
C PRO A 585 -11.55 17.00 28.33
N HIS A 586 -11.44 18.06 27.52
CA HIS A 586 -12.60 18.81 27.01
C HIS A 586 -13.20 18.20 25.74
N ILE A 587 -12.39 17.53 24.92
CA ILE A 587 -12.79 17.05 23.58
C ILE A 587 -13.97 16.09 23.64
N LYS A 588 -13.99 15.18 24.62
CA LYS A 588 -15.11 14.22 24.80
C LYS A 588 -16.43 14.93 25.09
N ARG A 589 -16.40 16.06 25.82
CA ARG A 589 -17.59 16.89 26.11
C ARG A 589 -18.01 17.71 24.89
N GLU A 590 -17.05 18.30 24.17
CA GLU A 590 -17.31 19.03 22.93
C GLU A 590 -17.94 18.13 21.87
N LEU A 591 -17.47 16.88 21.77
CA LEU A 591 -18.02 15.87 20.89
C LEU A 591 -19.50 15.57 21.20
N LEU A 592 -19.85 15.37 22.48
CA LEU A 592 -21.25 15.19 22.90
C LEU A 592 -22.12 16.42 22.58
N GLN A 593 -21.59 17.63 22.82
CA GLN A 593 -22.31 18.86 22.51
C GLN A 593 -22.52 19.04 21.01
N TRP A 594 -21.55 18.65 20.19
CA TRP A 594 -21.68 18.66 18.73
C TRP A 594 -22.73 17.65 18.26
N ILE A 595 -22.71 16.41 18.75
CA ILE A 595 -23.71 15.37 18.43
C ILE A 595 -25.12 15.88 18.76
N ARG A 596 -25.30 16.50 19.93
CA ARG A 596 -26.57 17.09 20.34
C ARG A 596 -27.04 18.19 19.39
N SER A 597 -26.14 19.10 19.01
CA SER A 597 -26.46 20.23 18.11
C SER A 597 -26.88 19.71 16.72
N LYS A 598 -26.19 18.67 16.23
CA LYS A 598 -26.48 18.03 14.96
C LYS A 598 -27.80 17.25 14.99
N ALA A 599 -28.10 16.55 16.08
CA ALA A 599 -29.40 15.92 16.27
C ALA A 599 -30.55 16.94 16.25
N GLN A 600 -30.34 18.13 16.84
CA GLN A 600 -31.32 19.21 16.83
C GLN A 600 -31.51 19.83 15.44
N SER A 601 -30.45 19.99 14.66
CA SER A 601 -30.56 20.53 13.28
C SER A 601 -31.29 19.58 12.34
N ASP A 602 -31.13 18.27 12.54
CA ASP A 602 -31.66 17.23 11.65
C ASP A 602 -33.01 16.66 12.16
N GLY A 603 -33.72 17.40 13.01
CA GLY A 603 -35.05 17.04 13.48
C GLY A 603 -35.10 15.76 14.31
N SER A 604 -34.03 15.46 15.06
CA SER A 604 -33.86 14.24 15.88
C SER A 604 -33.91 12.94 15.08
N THR A 605 -33.65 12.99 13.77
CA THR A 605 -33.63 11.82 12.88
C THR A 605 -32.20 11.55 12.40
N LEU A 606 -31.68 10.35 12.67
CA LEU A 606 -30.39 9.88 12.17
C LEU A 606 -30.62 8.94 10.99
N GLN A 607 -30.41 9.43 9.77
CA GLN A 607 -30.57 8.62 8.55
C GLN A 607 -29.31 8.65 7.67
N GLN A 608 -28.77 9.84 7.41
CA GLN A 608 -27.60 9.99 6.56
C GLN A 608 -26.31 9.63 7.33
N GLY A 609 -25.52 8.71 6.76
CA GLY A 609 -24.27 8.17 7.32
C GLY A 609 -24.38 7.59 8.74
N SER A 610 -25.57 7.07 9.06
CA SER A 610 -25.85 6.41 10.33
C SER A 610 -24.95 5.20 10.59
N LEU A 611 -24.58 4.45 9.55
CA LEU A 611 -23.68 3.30 9.66
C LEU A 611 -22.24 3.73 9.99
N GLU A 612 -21.75 4.80 9.37
CA GLU A 612 -20.43 5.36 9.71
C GLU A 612 -20.43 5.93 11.13
N PHE A 613 -21.49 6.63 11.53
CA PHE A 613 -21.61 7.12 12.90
C PHE A 613 -21.65 5.99 13.93
N PHE A 614 -22.38 4.91 13.65
CA PHE A 614 -22.36 3.71 14.48
C PHE A 614 -20.96 3.09 14.53
N SER A 615 -20.22 3.09 13.43
CA SER A 615 -18.83 2.64 13.41
C SER A 615 -17.93 3.50 14.31
N CYS A 616 -18.13 4.82 14.35
CA CYS A 616 -17.44 5.71 15.28
C CYS A 616 -17.80 5.42 16.75
N LEU A 617 -19.09 5.23 17.05
CA LEU A 617 -19.56 4.86 18.39
C LEU A 617 -19.05 3.49 18.84
N TYR A 618 -18.86 2.56 17.91
CA TYR A 618 -18.22 1.28 18.22
C TYR A 618 -16.77 1.47 18.65
N GLU A 619 -16.01 2.40 18.09
CA GLU A 619 -14.60 2.58 18.45
C GLU A 619 -14.39 3.06 19.89
N ILE A 620 -15.30 3.88 20.45
CA ILE A 620 -15.14 4.37 21.83
C ILE A 620 -15.40 3.29 22.89
N GLN A 621 -16.13 2.21 22.57
CA GLN A 621 -16.41 1.06 23.46
C GLN A 621 -16.97 1.40 24.86
N GLU A 622 -17.53 2.61 25.04
CA GLU A 622 -18.08 3.07 26.33
C GLU A 622 -19.60 3.19 26.27
N GLU A 623 -20.30 2.28 26.97
CA GLU A 623 -21.76 2.18 26.96
C GLU A 623 -22.46 3.49 27.38
N GLU A 624 -21.97 4.14 28.45
CA GLU A 624 -22.56 5.39 28.93
C GLU A 624 -22.44 6.53 27.93
N PHE A 625 -21.29 6.66 27.26
CA PHE A 625 -21.09 7.66 26.23
C PHE A 625 -22.04 7.43 25.04
N ILE A 626 -22.16 6.18 24.60
CA ILE A 626 -23.02 5.80 23.48
C ILE A 626 -24.50 6.08 23.81
N GLN A 627 -24.92 5.75 25.04
CA GLN A 627 -26.27 6.05 25.52
C GLN A 627 -26.55 7.56 25.49
N GLN A 628 -25.62 8.39 25.96
CA GLN A 628 -25.76 9.85 25.93
C GLN A 628 -25.81 10.38 24.48
N ALA A 629 -24.89 9.94 23.62
CA ALA A 629 -24.82 10.35 22.22
C ALA A 629 -26.10 9.99 21.45
N LEU A 630 -26.63 8.78 21.64
CA LEU A 630 -27.84 8.31 20.96
C LEU A 630 -29.14 8.86 21.56
N SER A 631 -29.11 9.36 22.81
CA SER A 631 -30.32 9.86 23.50
C SER A 631 -31.01 11.03 22.81
N HIS A 632 -30.29 11.74 21.93
CA HIS A 632 -30.80 12.90 21.20
C HIS A 632 -31.53 12.54 19.90
N PHE A 633 -31.50 11.27 19.48
CA PHE A 633 -32.16 10.80 18.26
C PHE A 633 -33.42 9.99 18.62
N GLN A 634 -34.55 10.38 18.06
CA GLN A 634 -35.83 9.68 18.24
C GLN A 634 -36.05 8.63 17.14
N VAL A 635 -35.57 8.90 15.93
CA VAL A 635 -35.68 8.00 14.78
C VAL A 635 -34.27 7.69 14.29
N ILE A 636 -33.93 6.41 14.23
CA ILE A 636 -32.63 5.95 13.71
C ILE A 636 -32.88 5.00 12.55
N VAL A 637 -32.30 5.32 11.40
CA VAL A 637 -32.39 4.55 10.17
C VAL A 637 -30.99 4.17 9.74
N VAL A 638 -30.61 2.91 9.95
CA VAL A 638 -29.35 2.34 9.48
C VAL A 638 -29.63 1.52 8.23
N SER A 639 -29.01 1.90 7.13
CA SER A 639 -29.18 1.23 5.84
C SER A 639 -27.86 0.60 5.37
N ASN A 640 -27.96 -0.32 4.41
CA ASN A 640 -26.81 -0.95 3.74
C ASN A 640 -25.88 -1.76 4.66
N ILE A 641 -26.39 -2.37 5.74
CA ILE A 641 -25.61 -3.28 6.57
C ILE A 641 -25.31 -4.53 5.74
N ALA A 642 -24.06 -4.70 5.32
CA ALA A 642 -23.66 -5.68 4.32
C ALA A 642 -22.63 -6.68 4.85
N SER A 643 -21.96 -6.40 5.96
CA SER A 643 -20.86 -7.19 6.50
C SER A 643 -21.09 -7.65 7.92
N LYS A 644 -20.45 -8.76 8.29
CA LYS A 644 -20.45 -9.26 9.67
C LYS A 644 -19.98 -8.21 10.68
N MET A 645 -18.99 -7.39 10.31
CA MET A 645 -18.50 -6.29 11.15
C MET A 645 -19.58 -5.22 11.37
N GLU A 646 -20.27 -4.80 10.32
CA GLU A 646 -21.35 -3.82 10.42
C GLU A 646 -22.51 -4.36 11.27
N HIS A 647 -22.80 -5.66 11.19
CA HIS A 647 -23.76 -6.29 12.11
C HIS A 647 -23.30 -6.25 13.57
N MET A 648 -22.03 -6.53 13.85
CA MET A 648 -21.48 -6.43 15.21
C MET A 648 -21.54 -4.99 15.74
N VAL A 649 -21.15 -4.02 14.92
CA VAL A 649 -21.21 -2.57 15.20
C VAL A 649 -22.64 -2.15 15.50
N CYS A 650 -23.59 -2.51 14.64
CA CYS A 650 -25.00 -2.18 14.83
C CYS A 650 -25.57 -2.82 16.08
N SER A 651 -25.30 -4.12 16.30
CA SER A 651 -25.75 -4.84 17.50
C SER A 651 -25.24 -4.17 18.78
N PHE A 652 -23.98 -3.75 18.80
CA PHE A 652 -23.39 -3.06 19.95
C PHE A 652 -24.03 -1.68 20.21
N CYS A 653 -24.24 -0.87 19.17
CA CYS A 653 -24.84 0.46 19.31
C CYS A 653 -26.33 0.38 19.67
N VAL A 654 -27.07 -0.55 19.06
CA VAL A 654 -28.51 -0.73 19.30
C VAL A 654 -28.81 -1.19 20.72
N LYS A 655 -27.98 -2.10 21.28
CA LYS A 655 -28.11 -2.49 22.70
C LYS A 655 -28.00 -1.32 23.67
N ASN A 656 -27.30 -0.26 23.26
CA ASN A 656 -27.11 0.96 24.03
C ASN A 656 -28.09 2.08 23.65
N CYS A 657 -29.05 1.82 22.75
CA CYS A 657 -30.07 2.78 22.37
C CYS A 657 -31.31 2.62 23.26
N ARG A 658 -31.49 3.54 24.23
CA ARG A 658 -32.64 3.50 25.17
C ARG A 658 -33.73 4.51 24.87
N SER A 659 -33.45 5.51 24.04
CA SER A 659 -34.32 6.69 23.83
C SER A 659 -34.94 6.77 22.44
N ALA A 660 -34.50 5.94 21.50
CA ALA A 660 -35.08 5.93 20.15
C ALA A 660 -36.48 5.33 20.20
N GLN A 661 -37.43 6.05 19.61
CA GLN A 661 -38.82 5.60 19.46
C GLN A 661 -38.98 4.66 18.26
N VAL A 662 -38.14 4.85 17.24
CA VAL A 662 -38.18 4.05 16.01
C VAL A 662 -36.76 3.72 15.57
N LEU A 663 -36.48 2.43 15.40
CA LEU A 663 -35.24 1.91 14.84
C LEU A 663 -35.52 1.09 13.59
N HIS A 664 -34.98 1.54 12.45
CA HIS A 664 -35.01 0.82 11.20
C HIS A 664 -33.61 0.33 10.83
N LEU A 665 -33.44 -0.99 10.75
CA LEU A 665 -32.21 -1.63 10.28
C LEU A 665 -32.49 -2.29 8.93
N TYR A 666 -31.80 -1.86 7.88
CA TYR A 666 -31.83 -2.46 6.55
C TYR A 666 -30.47 -3.07 6.23
N GLY A 667 -30.46 -4.39 6.05
CA GLY A 667 -29.23 -5.14 5.81
C GLY A 667 -29.45 -6.55 5.30
N ALA A 668 -28.37 -7.21 4.91
CA ALA A 668 -28.36 -8.64 4.62
C ALA A 668 -28.54 -9.45 5.91
N THR A 669 -29.23 -10.60 5.86
CA THR A 669 -29.40 -11.46 7.04
C THR A 669 -28.27 -12.47 7.15
N TYR A 670 -27.64 -12.56 8.33
CA TYR A 670 -26.67 -13.61 8.67
C TYR A 670 -27.30 -14.61 9.65
N SER A 671 -27.39 -15.89 9.27
CA SER A 671 -27.75 -16.96 10.21
C SER A 671 -26.52 -17.35 11.02
N ALA A 672 -26.67 -17.41 12.35
CA ALA A 672 -25.61 -17.88 13.25
C ALA A 672 -25.52 -19.42 13.31
N ASP A 673 -26.53 -20.15 12.85
CA ASP A 673 -26.56 -21.61 12.97
C ASP A 673 -26.72 -22.29 11.61
N GLY A 674 -25.77 -23.20 11.34
CA GLY A 674 -25.95 -24.25 10.36
C GLY A 674 -26.70 -25.40 11.01
N GLU A 675 -28.03 -25.29 11.13
CA GLU A 675 -28.93 -26.43 11.14
C GLU A 675 -30.40 -25.97 11.01
N ASP A 676 -31.04 -26.49 9.96
CA ASP A 676 -32.48 -26.63 9.71
C ASP A 676 -33.40 -25.46 9.28
N ARG A 677 -33.92 -25.69 8.06
CA ARG A 677 -35.28 -25.44 7.51
C ARG A 677 -35.73 -24.01 7.14
N ALA A 678 -35.57 -23.78 5.84
CA ALA A 678 -36.63 -23.52 4.86
C ALA A 678 -37.48 -22.23 4.99
N ARG A 679 -37.38 -21.44 3.90
CA ARG A 679 -38.20 -20.28 3.47
C ARG A 679 -37.88 -18.95 4.15
N CYS A 680 -36.88 -18.25 3.62
CA CYS A 680 -36.84 -16.79 3.68
C CYS A 680 -36.85 -16.25 2.25
N SER A 681 -37.90 -15.50 1.93
CA SER A 681 -38.13 -14.81 0.66
C SER A 681 -37.09 -13.71 0.45
N ALA A 682 -36.63 -13.55 -0.79
CA ALA A 682 -35.82 -12.41 -1.21
C ALA A 682 -36.63 -11.11 -1.07
N GLY A 683 -36.18 -10.25 -0.17
CA GLY A 683 -36.67 -8.91 0.09
C GLY A 683 -35.78 -8.32 1.17
N ALA A 684 -35.46 -7.02 1.08
CA ALA A 684 -34.87 -6.30 2.21
C ALA A 684 -35.83 -6.46 3.39
N HIS A 685 -35.51 -7.34 4.34
CA HIS A 685 -36.35 -7.54 5.51
C HIS A 685 -36.04 -6.43 6.49
N THR A 686 -37.02 -5.58 6.74
CA THR A 686 -36.99 -4.61 7.83
C THR A 686 -37.02 -5.38 9.15
N LEU A 687 -35.91 -5.39 9.88
CA LEU A 687 -35.97 -5.68 11.32
C LEU A 687 -36.55 -4.43 11.97
N LEU A 688 -37.88 -4.37 12.03
CA LEU A 688 -38.62 -3.38 12.80
C LEU A 688 -38.55 -3.81 14.26
N VAL A 689 -37.62 -3.22 15.00
CA VAL A 689 -37.65 -3.27 16.45
C VAL A 689 -38.26 -1.95 16.89
N GLN A 690 -39.57 -1.97 17.19
CA GLN A 690 -40.14 -0.97 18.10
C GLN A 690 -39.68 -1.37 19.49
N LEU A 691 -38.84 -0.54 20.10
CA LEU A 691 -38.37 -0.71 21.48
C LEU A 691 -39.48 -0.36 22.47
#